data_AF-A0AA39PWP4-F1
#
_entry.id   AF-A0AA39PWP4-F1
#
_cell.length_a   1.000
_cell.length_b   1.000
_cell.length_c   1.000
_cell.angle_alpha   90.00
_cell.angle_beta   90.00
_cell.angle_gamma   90.00
#
_symmetry.space_group_name_H-M   'P 1'
#
loop_
_entity.id
_entity.type
_entity.pdbx_description
1 polymer ?
#
loop_
_entity_poly.entity_id
_entity_poly.type
_entity_poly.pdbx_seq_one_letter_code
_entity_poly.pdbx_strand_id
1 'polypeptide(L)'
;MPAGKGFRTSVVRGAAIAVQECFQSLNIRWAIYGDLAWHLLCGSPTGGSWQLDVHVMGDSTTLAYASQRLASMDRRISLKTQVIDSITTMSYDHDVLNDGSSLKKHTCKIILICGPSYRFFVVKNLPLLPIQVILYRFMKTYSKRSGSRVKNAMAEVIAISEAYLGLPDLPPSVWSLTPAEQPLFVDNLAKITAIFPEAAGLFARLHPSSLPPIELVPPFIEPPVLLVPAIQSTEVVETSSLLTIVKERKRLSHSEAILVATHALSSYVRQLGHECFLAGTAHAPWYILGSPVLPTNHRVDFLVLLRNGKSLDWLQRTLCKQGILNAKNDVLKYTANLNDGESKNCKVTFEQLPSSMGLRPEEPTGMVVDGISVINPSYLLSILLSSVSTRGLPMKPGTYKNVSAALELLHHRNTNVRAAFGDASKLVELDQLACVYVAAHPEFRGKFAAIGFSPAPGRTLLDPLPPVDIRTTCGHTPPVQIPVIAAKGGVVFQAAIDAISLLRDSAYSCAIFGSAACYLYGNERLPNDVDILVSSEEGAEVIKGYLVSRDPHHFYLKKARTPGATYRVLWYRNRQKIGEKVTVTRQSKVDIVMAGTMMLPLLSSRSTIVKEALPLVPLEILLLHKLQGWHDHMTASEPHKQKKQTVDVADVRRTLKIVLQSAMGTKRSWARVALSFFQEEFQHFTMDRVKLFCSAFPDCRDDWFWLGFEVA
;
A
#
# COMPACT_ATOMS: atom_id res chain seq x y z
N MET A 1 9.51 -46.02 -29.28
CA MET A 1 8.55 -44.92 -29.58
C MET A 1 8.60 -44.62 -31.07
N PRO A 2 7.49 -44.32 -31.77
CA PRO A 2 7.55 -43.97 -33.19
C PRO A 2 8.35 -42.67 -33.34
N ALA A 3 9.39 -42.69 -34.17
CA ALA A 3 10.43 -41.66 -34.29
C ALA A 3 9.92 -40.22 -34.45
N GLY A 4 8.72 -40.04 -35.03
CA GLY A 4 8.11 -38.72 -35.24
C GLY A 4 7.54 -38.03 -33.98
N LYS A 5 7.29 -38.73 -32.87
CA LYS A 5 6.66 -38.14 -31.66
C LYS A 5 7.67 -37.46 -30.72
N GLY A 6 8.84 -38.07 -30.48
CA GLY A 6 9.90 -37.47 -29.67
C GLY A 6 10.48 -36.20 -30.29
N PHE A 7 10.54 -36.16 -31.62
CA PHE A 7 11.01 -35.02 -32.40
C PHE A 7 10.14 -33.76 -32.19
N ARG A 8 8.81 -33.91 -32.19
CA ARG A 8 7.86 -32.79 -31.99
C ARG A 8 8.03 -32.13 -30.63
N THR A 9 8.11 -32.95 -29.59
CA THR A 9 8.31 -32.47 -28.23
C THR A 9 9.64 -31.75 -28.09
N SER A 10 10.70 -32.22 -28.77
CA SER A 10 11.99 -31.53 -28.82
C SER A 10 11.86 -30.13 -29.43
N VAL A 11 11.11 -29.98 -30.51
CA VAL A 11 10.90 -28.68 -31.18
C VAL A 11 10.07 -27.71 -30.34
N VAL A 12 8.96 -28.16 -29.76
CA VAL A 12 8.12 -27.32 -28.87
C VAL A 12 8.89 -26.94 -27.60
N ARG A 13 9.72 -27.85 -27.07
CA ARG A 13 10.64 -27.55 -25.97
C ARG A 13 11.73 -26.57 -26.39
N GLY A 14 12.27 -26.69 -27.60
CA GLY A 14 13.21 -25.73 -28.18
C GLY A 14 12.62 -24.32 -28.29
N ALA A 15 11.35 -24.22 -28.71
CA ALA A 15 10.60 -22.97 -28.68
C ALA A 15 10.46 -22.41 -27.25
N ALA A 16 10.17 -23.28 -26.28
CA ALA A 16 10.05 -22.87 -24.88
C ALA A 16 11.39 -22.37 -24.28
N ILE A 17 12.51 -22.99 -24.64
CA ILE A 17 13.86 -22.56 -24.22
C ILE A 17 14.20 -21.21 -24.85
N ALA A 18 13.92 -21.01 -26.14
CA ALA A 18 14.11 -19.72 -26.79
C ALA A 18 13.28 -18.59 -26.13
N VAL A 19 12.02 -18.89 -25.78
CA VAL A 19 11.18 -18.00 -24.98
C VAL A 19 11.79 -17.75 -23.60
N GLN A 20 12.30 -18.79 -22.94
CA GLN A 20 12.92 -18.69 -21.62
C GLN A 20 14.12 -17.75 -21.61
N GLU A 21 15.08 -17.94 -22.51
CA GLU A 21 16.30 -17.15 -22.58
C GLU A 21 15.98 -15.67 -22.81
N CYS A 22 15.07 -15.40 -23.76
CA CYS A 22 14.62 -14.03 -24.04
C CYS A 22 13.89 -13.42 -22.84
N PHE A 23 12.88 -14.10 -22.30
CA PHE A 23 12.08 -13.55 -21.21
C PHE A 23 12.84 -13.43 -19.90
N GLN A 24 13.83 -14.30 -19.63
CA GLN A 24 14.75 -14.14 -18.51
C GLN A 24 15.58 -12.87 -18.64
N SER A 25 16.14 -12.60 -19.83
CA SER A 25 16.93 -11.38 -20.07
C SER A 25 16.10 -10.09 -19.95
N LEU A 26 14.80 -10.17 -20.29
CA LEU A 26 13.86 -9.05 -20.21
C LEU A 26 13.12 -8.97 -18.87
N ASN A 27 13.39 -9.90 -17.94
CA ASN A 27 12.68 -10.05 -16.68
C ASN A 27 11.14 -10.14 -16.84
N ILE A 28 10.68 -10.76 -17.92
CA ILE A 28 9.26 -10.99 -18.20
C ILE A 28 8.85 -12.29 -17.52
N ARG A 29 7.89 -12.21 -16.61
CA ARG A 29 7.33 -13.42 -15.99
C ARG A 29 6.36 -14.11 -16.93
N TRP A 30 6.57 -15.40 -17.09
CA TRP A 30 5.79 -16.23 -17.99
C TRP A 30 5.67 -17.64 -17.41
N ALA A 31 4.69 -18.38 -17.92
CA ALA A 31 4.52 -19.78 -17.61
C ALA A 31 3.87 -20.51 -18.77
N ILE A 32 4.20 -21.78 -18.93
CA ILE A 32 3.64 -22.65 -19.95
C ILE A 32 2.34 -23.24 -19.42
N TYR A 33 1.38 -23.39 -20.33
CA TYR A 33 0.21 -24.23 -20.15
C TYR A 33 -0.01 -25.08 -21.40
N GLY A 34 -1.03 -25.93 -21.43
CA GLY A 34 -1.34 -26.75 -22.61
C GLY A 34 -0.43 -27.98 -22.79
N ASP A 35 -0.25 -28.40 -24.05
CA ASP A 35 0.32 -29.72 -24.41
C ASP A 35 1.74 -29.95 -23.86
N LEU A 36 2.59 -28.92 -23.89
CA LEU A 36 3.95 -29.04 -23.34
C LEU A 36 3.94 -29.17 -21.82
N ALA A 37 3.08 -28.43 -21.10
CA ALA A 37 2.92 -28.59 -19.66
C ALA A 37 2.45 -30.01 -19.31
N TRP A 38 1.54 -30.57 -20.11
CA TRP A 38 1.07 -31.96 -20.00
C TRP A 38 2.22 -32.97 -20.13
N HIS A 39 3.06 -32.78 -21.15
CA HIS A 39 4.23 -33.63 -21.37
C HIS A 39 5.24 -33.56 -20.22
N LEU A 40 5.48 -32.36 -19.69
CA LEU A 40 6.43 -32.16 -18.60
C LEU A 40 5.98 -32.85 -17.31
N LEU A 41 4.67 -32.87 -17.03
CA LEU A 41 4.07 -33.50 -15.85
C LEU A 41 3.96 -35.02 -15.98
N CYS A 42 3.32 -35.52 -17.06
CA CYS A 42 2.96 -36.94 -17.17
C CYS A 42 3.89 -37.75 -18.09
N GLY A 43 4.84 -37.12 -18.78
CA GLY A 43 5.64 -37.78 -19.82
C GLY A 43 4.83 -38.17 -21.07
N SER A 44 3.53 -37.85 -21.11
CA SER A 44 2.67 -38.08 -22.28
C SER A 44 3.20 -37.33 -23.49
N PRO A 45 3.25 -37.90 -24.70
CA PRO A 45 3.61 -37.13 -25.89
C PRO A 45 2.73 -35.87 -25.98
N THR A 46 3.33 -34.75 -26.37
CA THR A 46 2.58 -33.53 -26.71
C THR A 46 1.48 -33.91 -27.69
N GLY A 47 0.31 -33.28 -27.60
CA GLY A 47 -0.78 -33.48 -28.55
C GLY A 47 -0.27 -33.34 -29.99
N GLY A 48 -1.04 -33.79 -30.98
CA GLY A 48 -0.62 -33.72 -32.39
C GLY A 48 -0.27 -32.32 -32.90
N SER A 49 -0.44 -31.28 -32.07
CA SER A 49 -0.18 -29.88 -32.33
C SER A 49 1.31 -29.52 -32.20
N TRP A 50 1.82 -28.71 -33.13
CA TRP A 50 3.13 -28.07 -33.03
C TRP A 50 2.97 -26.73 -32.30
N GLN A 51 2.42 -26.75 -31.08
CA GLN A 51 2.00 -25.54 -30.38
C GLN A 51 2.65 -25.39 -29.01
N LEU A 52 3.14 -24.18 -28.72
CA LEU A 52 3.57 -23.75 -27.40
C LEU A 52 2.57 -22.71 -26.89
N ASP A 53 1.89 -23.01 -25.79
CA ASP A 53 0.99 -22.07 -25.11
C ASP A 53 1.69 -21.43 -23.92
N VAL A 54 1.82 -20.10 -23.98
CA VAL A 54 2.54 -19.29 -22.98
C VAL A 54 1.61 -18.25 -22.39
N HIS A 55 1.53 -18.25 -21.06
CA HIS A 55 0.91 -17.20 -20.29
C HIS A 55 1.97 -16.15 -19.96
N VAL A 56 1.81 -14.94 -20.46
CA VAL A 56 2.63 -13.77 -20.11
C VAL A 56 1.92 -13.03 -18.99
N MET A 57 2.59 -12.81 -17.86
CA MET A 57 1.96 -12.07 -16.77
C MET A 57 1.95 -10.58 -17.08
N GLY A 58 0.77 -9.97 -17.04
CA GLY A 58 0.61 -8.55 -17.34
C GLY A 58 -0.63 -8.30 -18.18
N ASP A 59 -0.64 -7.15 -18.84
CA ASP A 59 -1.69 -6.71 -19.74
C ASP A 59 -1.28 -6.84 -21.22
N SER A 60 -2.17 -6.43 -22.12
CA SER A 60 -1.98 -6.38 -23.56
C SER A 60 -0.71 -5.62 -23.98
N THR A 61 -0.29 -4.63 -23.17
CA THR A 61 0.93 -3.86 -23.43
C THR A 61 2.18 -4.67 -23.09
N THR A 62 2.15 -5.39 -21.97
CA THR A 62 3.22 -6.33 -21.61
C THR A 62 3.37 -7.40 -22.68
N LEU A 63 2.25 -7.89 -23.22
CA LEU A 63 2.23 -8.85 -24.33
C LEU A 63 2.80 -8.28 -25.63
N ALA A 64 2.43 -7.04 -25.98
CA ALA A 64 2.94 -6.36 -27.17
C ALA A 64 4.47 -6.18 -27.07
N TYR A 65 4.94 -5.71 -25.92
CA TYR A 65 6.38 -5.57 -25.64
C TYR A 65 7.09 -6.93 -25.72
N ALA A 66 6.58 -7.95 -25.01
CA ALA A 66 7.16 -9.28 -24.98
C ALA A 66 7.27 -9.90 -26.37
N SER A 67 6.20 -9.82 -27.17
CA SER A 67 6.17 -10.40 -28.51
C SER A 67 7.09 -9.68 -29.50
N GLN A 68 7.13 -8.34 -29.47
CA GLN A 68 8.06 -7.58 -30.31
C GLN A 68 9.52 -7.87 -29.96
N ARG A 69 9.84 -7.91 -28.65
CA ARG A 69 11.21 -8.19 -28.20
C ARG A 69 11.64 -9.61 -28.53
N LEU A 70 10.75 -10.58 -28.33
CA LEU A 70 11.01 -11.98 -28.66
C LEU A 70 11.36 -12.17 -30.15
N ALA A 71 10.62 -11.53 -31.05
CA ALA A 71 10.93 -11.54 -32.49
C ALA A 71 12.22 -10.78 -32.85
N SER A 72 12.58 -9.75 -32.08
CA SER A 72 13.82 -8.99 -32.31
C SER A 72 15.08 -9.70 -31.79
N MET A 73 14.94 -10.51 -30.73
CA MET A 73 16.07 -11.12 -30.02
C MET A 73 16.41 -12.52 -30.53
N ASP A 74 15.43 -13.27 -31.01
CA ASP A 74 15.66 -14.59 -31.63
C ASP A 74 15.17 -14.60 -33.08
N ARG A 75 16.09 -14.71 -34.03
CA ARG A 75 15.80 -14.73 -35.47
C ARG A 75 14.95 -15.93 -35.91
N ARG A 76 14.88 -16.99 -35.09
CA ARG A 76 14.01 -18.14 -35.31
C ARG A 76 12.54 -17.80 -35.01
N ILE A 77 12.29 -16.73 -34.27
CA ILE A 77 10.94 -16.31 -33.88
C ILE A 77 10.46 -15.18 -34.77
N SER A 78 9.26 -15.34 -35.33
CA SER A 78 8.61 -14.31 -36.15
C SER A 78 7.17 -14.06 -35.69
N LEU A 79 6.79 -12.78 -35.63
CA LEU A 79 5.44 -12.35 -35.26
C LEU A 79 4.47 -12.63 -36.41
N LYS A 80 3.37 -13.36 -36.16
CA LYS A 80 2.35 -13.65 -37.18
C LYS A 80 1.13 -12.74 -37.07
N THR A 81 0.69 -12.45 -35.85
CA THR A 81 -0.43 -11.55 -35.59
C THR A 81 -0.02 -10.49 -34.57
N GLN A 82 -0.46 -9.24 -34.78
CA GLN A 82 -0.42 -8.24 -33.71
C GLN A 82 -1.33 -8.67 -32.55
N VAL A 83 -1.16 -8.03 -31.39
CA VAL A 83 -1.98 -8.33 -30.20
C VAL A 83 -3.44 -8.01 -30.51
N ILE A 84 -4.29 -9.04 -30.47
CA ILE A 84 -5.74 -8.93 -30.63
C ILE A 84 -6.36 -9.68 -29.44
N ASP A 85 -7.29 -9.06 -28.73
CA ASP A 85 -8.00 -9.66 -27.59
C ASP A 85 -7.08 -10.30 -26.52
N SER A 86 -5.96 -9.64 -26.17
CA SER A 86 -4.99 -10.16 -25.20
C SER A 86 -4.25 -11.43 -25.64
N ILE A 87 -4.24 -11.71 -26.95
CA ILE A 87 -3.60 -12.89 -27.56
C ILE A 87 -2.69 -12.43 -28.70
N THR A 88 -1.51 -13.04 -28.80
CA THR A 88 -0.60 -12.91 -29.95
C THR A 88 -0.15 -14.29 -30.39
N THR A 89 -0.13 -14.50 -31.71
CA THR A 89 0.45 -15.69 -32.33
C THR A 89 1.79 -15.36 -32.97
N MET A 90 2.76 -16.23 -32.73
CA MET A 90 4.10 -16.18 -33.31
C MET A 90 4.45 -17.55 -33.90
N SER A 91 5.48 -17.60 -34.73
CA SER A 91 6.08 -18.84 -35.22
C SER A 91 7.53 -18.93 -34.79
N TYR A 92 7.95 -20.14 -34.46
CA TYR A 92 9.33 -20.51 -34.18
C TYR A 92 9.79 -21.55 -35.19
N ASP A 93 10.80 -21.19 -35.99
CA ASP A 93 11.41 -22.08 -36.96
C ASP A 93 12.60 -22.80 -36.32
N HIS A 94 12.47 -24.11 -36.20
CA HIS A 94 13.49 -24.97 -35.60
C HIS A 94 14.24 -25.72 -36.70
N ASP A 95 15.55 -25.48 -36.75
CA ASP A 95 16.48 -26.22 -37.60
C ASP A 95 16.89 -27.49 -36.87
N VAL A 96 16.47 -28.66 -37.37
CA VAL A 96 16.97 -29.95 -36.86
C VAL A 96 17.87 -30.60 -37.89
N LEU A 97 19.03 -31.05 -37.43
CA LEU A 97 19.84 -32.03 -38.16
C LEU A 97 19.14 -33.38 -38.08
N ASN A 98 18.54 -33.81 -39.18
CA ASN A 98 18.21 -35.22 -39.35
C ASN A 98 19.51 -35.95 -39.64
N ASP A 99 19.83 -36.94 -38.82
CA ASP A 99 20.58 -38.19 -39.03
C ASP A 99 21.10 -38.60 -40.44
N GLY A 100 21.56 -37.67 -41.27
CA GLY A 100 22.18 -37.92 -42.58
C GLY A 100 21.47 -37.32 -43.80
N SER A 101 20.52 -36.39 -43.68
CA SER A 101 19.97 -35.68 -44.87
C SER A 101 19.48 -34.25 -44.57
N SER A 102 19.27 -33.47 -45.64
CA SER A 102 19.01 -32.01 -45.68
C SER A 102 18.17 -31.46 -44.52
N LEU A 103 18.58 -30.32 -43.97
CA LEU A 103 17.85 -29.50 -42.97
C LEU A 103 16.36 -29.40 -43.31
N LYS A 104 15.52 -30.18 -42.61
CA LYS A 104 14.06 -29.98 -42.63
C LYS A 104 13.71 -28.95 -41.56
N LYS A 105 13.19 -27.80 -42.01
CA LYS A 105 12.69 -26.74 -41.13
C LYS A 105 11.34 -27.13 -40.57
N HIS A 106 11.20 -27.11 -39.25
CA HIS A 106 9.94 -27.38 -38.57
C HIS A 106 9.46 -26.12 -37.85
N THR A 107 8.23 -25.71 -38.12
CA THR A 107 7.65 -24.51 -37.50
C THR A 107 6.74 -24.88 -36.34
N CYS A 108 7.02 -24.32 -35.17
CA CYS A 108 6.14 -24.35 -33.99
C CYS A 108 5.35 -23.06 -33.88
N LYS A 109 4.04 -23.16 -33.65
CA LYS A 109 3.17 -22.03 -33.32
C LYS A 109 3.32 -21.69 -31.85
N ILE A 110 3.69 -20.46 -31.53
CA ILE A 110 3.69 -19.95 -30.16
C ILE A 110 2.44 -19.10 -29.98
N ILE A 111 1.61 -19.44 -29.01
CA ILE A 111 0.46 -18.62 -28.59
C ILE A 111 0.82 -17.96 -27.26
N LEU A 112 0.94 -16.65 -27.28
CA LEU A 112 1.13 -15.83 -26.10
C LEU A 112 -0.22 -15.25 -25.68
N ILE A 113 -0.62 -15.47 -24.43
CA ILE A 113 -1.82 -14.88 -23.84
C ILE A 113 -1.41 -14.09 -22.60
N CYS A 114 -1.89 -12.85 -22.45
CA CYS A 114 -1.68 -12.12 -21.20
C CYS A 114 -2.81 -12.34 -20.20
N GLY A 115 -2.48 -12.25 -18.91
CA GLY A 115 -3.47 -12.31 -17.85
C GLY A 115 -2.88 -12.14 -16.46
N PRO A 116 -3.64 -12.48 -15.40
CA PRO A 116 -3.27 -12.18 -14.03
C PRO A 116 -1.98 -12.87 -13.61
N SER A 117 -1.38 -12.35 -12.54
CA SER A 117 -0.18 -12.92 -11.93
C SER A 117 -0.52 -14.22 -11.21
N TYR A 118 0.15 -15.30 -11.58
CA TYR A 118 0.05 -16.59 -10.90
C TYR A 118 1.39 -16.97 -10.26
N ARG A 119 1.35 -17.70 -9.14
CA ARG A 119 2.53 -18.34 -8.57
C ARG A 119 2.81 -19.63 -9.36
N PHE A 120 3.66 -19.57 -10.37
CA PHE A 120 4.05 -20.76 -11.14
C PHE A 120 4.95 -21.69 -10.32
N PHE A 121 5.03 -22.94 -10.75
CA PHE A 121 6.01 -23.92 -10.26
C PHE A 121 6.90 -24.35 -11.43
N VAL A 122 8.10 -24.84 -11.13
CA VAL A 122 9.09 -25.17 -12.15
C VAL A 122 9.19 -26.68 -12.30
N VAL A 123 9.06 -27.18 -13.53
CA VAL A 123 9.26 -28.59 -13.88
C VAL A 123 10.29 -28.68 -15.00
N LYS A 124 11.37 -29.44 -14.79
CA LYS A 124 12.46 -29.60 -15.77
C LYS A 124 12.98 -28.26 -16.32
N ASN A 125 13.18 -27.29 -15.42
CA ASN A 125 13.65 -25.92 -15.67
C ASN A 125 12.69 -25.00 -16.42
N LEU A 126 11.44 -25.41 -16.66
CA LEU A 126 10.43 -24.57 -17.31
C LEU A 126 9.33 -24.18 -16.31
N PRO A 127 8.88 -22.91 -16.32
CA PRO A 127 7.79 -22.46 -15.45
C PRO A 127 6.43 -22.94 -15.99
N LEU A 128 5.59 -23.52 -15.13
CA LEU A 128 4.24 -23.99 -15.44
C LEU A 128 3.21 -23.21 -14.61
N LEU A 129 2.05 -22.91 -15.21
CA LEU A 129 0.94 -22.32 -14.45
C LEU A 129 0.51 -23.24 -13.29
N PRO A 130 -0.09 -22.70 -12.22
CA PRO A 130 -0.63 -23.52 -11.12
C PRO A 130 -1.54 -24.62 -11.64
N ILE A 131 -1.49 -25.80 -11.02
CA ILE A 131 -2.21 -26.98 -11.50
C ILE A 131 -3.71 -26.72 -11.65
N GLN A 132 -4.33 -26.00 -10.70
CA GLN A 132 -5.75 -25.65 -10.75
C GLN A 132 -6.10 -24.83 -11.99
N VAL A 133 -5.20 -23.93 -12.43
CA VAL A 133 -5.38 -23.08 -13.61
C VAL A 133 -5.20 -23.88 -14.89
N ILE A 134 -4.19 -24.76 -14.95
CA ILE A 134 -3.98 -25.68 -16.08
C ILE A 134 -5.23 -26.56 -16.26
N LEU A 135 -5.68 -27.19 -15.18
CA LEU A 135 -6.88 -28.04 -15.18
C LEU A 135 -8.12 -27.25 -15.56
N TYR A 136 -8.37 -26.09 -14.95
CA TYR A 136 -9.54 -25.27 -15.26
C TYR A 136 -9.62 -24.87 -16.74
N ARG A 137 -8.50 -24.41 -17.32
CA ARG A 137 -8.42 -24.07 -18.75
C ARG A 137 -8.67 -25.28 -19.64
N PHE A 138 -8.09 -26.42 -19.29
CA PHE A 138 -8.33 -27.67 -20.01
C PHE A 138 -9.82 -28.07 -19.94
N MET A 139 -10.42 -27.99 -18.75
CA MET A 139 -11.82 -28.34 -18.53
C MET A 139 -12.79 -27.48 -19.34
N LYS A 140 -12.49 -26.18 -19.48
CA LYS A 140 -13.26 -25.26 -20.33
C LYS A 140 -13.26 -25.64 -21.81
N THR A 141 -12.27 -26.39 -22.28
CA THR A 141 -12.18 -26.78 -23.70
C THR A 141 -12.93 -28.07 -24.05
N TYR A 142 -13.10 -29.00 -23.10
CA TYR A 142 -13.81 -30.27 -23.40
C TYR A 142 -15.33 -30.19 -23.21
N SER A 143 -15.87 -29.16 -22.53
CA SER A 143 -17.33 -28.94 -22.45
C SER A 143 -17.98 -28.80 -23.84
N LYS A 144 -17.18 -28.56 -24.88
CA LYS A 144 -17.56 -28.51 -26.30
C LYS A 144 -17.43 -29.87 -27.03
N ARG A 145 -16.96 -30.94 -26.37
CA ARG A 145 -16.75 -32.27 -26.96
C ARG A 145 -17.96 -33.17 -26.67
N SER A 146 -18.24 -34.13 -27.54
CA SER A 146 -19.33 -35.10 -27.37
C SER A 146 -18.82 -36.54 -27.19
N GLY A 147 -19.59 -37.35 -26.46
CA GLY A 147 -19.41 -38.80 -26.35
C GLY A 147 -18.11 -39.27 -25.69
N SER A 148 -17.49 -40.33 -26.23
CA SER A 148 -16.28 -40.98 -25.70
C SER A 148 -15.07 -40.04 -25.56
N ARG A 149 -15.04 -38.93 -26.31
CA ARG A 149 -13.98 -37.91 -26.24
C ARG A 149 -13.99 -37.11 -24.94
N VAL A 150 -15.15 -36.97 -24.30
CA VAL A 150 -15.28 -36.34 -22.98
C VAL A 150 -14.69 -37.25 -21.92
N LYS A 151 -15.02 -38.55 -21.95
CA LYS A 151 -14.50 -39.54 -20.99
C LYS A 151 -12.96 -39.64 -21.05
N ASN A 152 -12.38 -39.62 -22.26
CA ASN A 152 -10.92 -39.61 -22.41
C ASN A 152 -10.29 -38.32 -21.85
N ALA A 153 -10.89 -37.15 -22.12
CA ALA A 153 -10.38 -35.88 -21.57
C ALA A 153 -10.45 -35.84 -20.03
N MET A 154 -11.50 -36.42 -19.45
CA MET A 154 -11.63 -36.55 -17.99
C MET A 154 -10.57 -37.49 -17.39
N ALA A 155 -10.27 -38.61 -18.06
CA ALA A 155 -9.18 -39.50 -17.65
C ALA A 155 -7.81 -38.81 -17.71
N GLU A 156 -7.58 -37.94 -18.70
CA GLU A 156 -6.35 -37.16 -18.78
C GLU A 156 -6.25 -36.15 -17.61
N VAL A 157 -7.35 -35.54 -17.17
CA VAL A 157 -7.39 -34.67 -15.97
C VAL A 157 -6.97 -35.44 -14.70
N ILE A 158 -7.43 -36.69 -14.56
CA ILE A 158 -7.07 -37.56 -13.43
C ILE A 158 -5.57 -37.87 -13.47
N ALA A 159 -5.06 -38.34 -14.61
CA ALA A 159 -3.64 -38.70 -14.75
C ALA A 159 -2.67 -37.55 -14.44
N ILE A 160 -3.07 -36.32 -14.77
CA ILE A 160 -2.29 -35.10 -14.48
C ILE A 160 -2.33 -34.71 -13.03
N SER A 161 -3.50 -34.86 -12.42
CA SER A 161 -3.68 -34.60 -11.01
C SER A 161 -2.83 -35.57 -10.19
N GLU A 162 -2.76 -36.85 -10.58
CA GLU A 162 -1.87 -37.85 -9.99
C GLU A 162 -0.39 -37.48 -10.19
N ALA A 163 0.03 -37.18 -11.42
CA ALA A 163 1.41 -36.83 -11.71
C ALA A 163 1.87 -35.58 -10.97
N TYR A 164 1.01 -34.56 -10.86
CA TYR A 164 1.27 -33.36 -10.07
C TYR A 164 1.43 -33.71 -8.59
N LEU A 165 0.51 -34.49 -8.01
CA LEU A 165 0.57 -34.89 -6.60
C LEU A 165 1.74 -35.81 -6.26
N GLY A 166 2.40 -36.40 -7.27
CA GLY A 166 3.64 -37.16 -7.15
C GLY A 166 4.93 -36.34 -7.23
N LEU A 167 4.86 -35.03 -7.50
CA LEU A 167 6.06 -34.18 -7.53
C LEU A 167 6.60 -33.95 -6.11
N PRO A 168 7.94 -33.92 -5.93
CA PRO A 168 8.55 -33.47 -4.69
C PRO A 168 8.28 -31.97 -4.46
N ASP A 169 8.17 -31.56 -3.20
CA ASP A 169 8.11 -30.14 -2.78
C ASP A 169 6.96 -29.32 -3.38
N LEU A 170 5.74 -29.86 -3.30
CA LEU A 170 4.55 -29.14 -3.75
C LEU A 170 4.30 -27.87 -2.92
N PRO A 171 3.97 -26.74 -3.57
CA PRO A 171 3.57 -25.53 -2.86
C PRO A 171 2.29 -25.80 -2.03
N PRO A 172 2.11 -25.11 -0.88
CA PRO A 172 0.94 -25.30 -0.02
C PRO A 172 -0.36 -25.07 -0.80
N SER A 173 -1.41 -25.83 -0.46
CA SER A 173 -2.70 -25.82 -1.15
C SER A 173 -3.46 -24.51 -0.95
N VAL A 174 -3.14 -23.51 -1.76
CA VAL A 174 -3.85 -22.24 -1.83
C VAL A 174 -4.61 -22.16 -3.14
N TRP A 175 -5.81 -21.58 -3.11
CA TRP A 175 -6.57 -21.30 -4.33
C TRP A 175 -5.75 -20.41 -5.26
N SER A 176 -5.49 -20.92 -6.46
CA SER A 176 -4.84 -20.21 -7.57
C SER A 176 -5.85 -19.62 -8.56
N LEU A 177 -7.12 -19.97 -8.41
CA LEU A 177 -8.24 -19.50 -9.23
C LEU A 177 -8.91 -18.29 -8.60
N THR A 178 -9.49 -17.41 -9.42
CA THR A 178 -10.27 -16.27 -8.94
C THR A 178 -11.54 -16.74 -8.21
N PRO A 179 -12.12 -15.93 -7.29
CA PRO A 179 -13.36 -16.28 -6.60
C PRO A 179 -14.52 -16.64 -7.54
N ALA A 180 -14.55 -16.10 -8.76
CA ALA A 180 -15.55 -16.43 -9.78
C ALA A 180 -15.28 -17.79 -10.47
N GLU A 181 -14.01 -18.20 -10.60
CA GLU A 181 -13.61 -19.45 -11.23
C GLU A 181 -13.68 -20.64 -10.27
N GLN A 182 -13.48 -20.43 -8.97
CA GLN A 182 -13.54 -21.45 -7.93
C GLN A 182 -14.81 -22.31 -7.96
N PRO A 183 -16.04 -21.76 -7.94
CA PRO A 183 -17.25 -22.58 -7.97
C PRO A 183 -17.39 -23.37 -9.28
N LEU A 184 -16.98 -22.79 -10.42
CA LEU A 184 -16.99 -23.46 -11.72
C LEU A 184 -15.97 -24.61 -11.79
N PHE A 185 -14.82 -24.43 -11.15
CA PHE A 185 -13.79 -25.47 -11.06
C PHE A 185 -14.26 -26.64 -10.20
N VAL A 186 -14.82 -26.37 -9.03
CA VAL A 186 -15.39 -27.40 -8.14
C VAL A 186 -16.53 -28.15 -8.83
N ASP A 187 -17.44 -27.45 -9.52
CA ASP A 187 -18.51 -28.07 -10.31
C ASP A 187 -17.97 -29.01 -11.40
N ASN A 188 -16.91 -28.60 -12.11
CA ASN A 188 -16.28 -29.48 -13.10
C ASN A 188 -15.61 -30.71 -12.47
N LEU A 189 -14.94 -30.56 -11.32
CA LEU A 189 -14.37 -31.69 -10.59
C LEU A 189 -15.46 -32.66 -10.09
N ALA A 190 -16.60 -32.13 -9.63
CA ALA A 190 -17.74 -32.94 -9.22
C ALA A 190 -18.30 -33.77 -10.39
N LYS A 191 -18.40 -33.19 -11.60
CA LYS A 191 -18.80 -33.92 -12.81
C LYS A 191 -17.82 -35.05 -13.18
N ILE A 192 -16.53 -34.83 -13.01
CA ILE A 192 -15.53 -35.89 -13.23
C ILE A 192 -15.68 -36.98 -12.17
N THR A 193 -15.84 -36.60 -10.90
CA THR A 193 -16.00 -37.53 -9.77
C THR A 193 -17.25 -38.38 -9.90
N ALA A 194 -18.34 -37.83 -10.44
CA ALA A 194 -19.56 -38.59 -10.72
C ALA A 194 -19.34 -39.72 -11.75
N ILE A 195 -18.36 -39.58 -12.64
CA ILE A 195 -18.02 -40.58 -13.67
C ILE A 195 -16.88 -41.50 -13.21
N PHE A 196 -15.96 -40.97 -12.40
CA PHE A 196 -14.79 -41.67 -11.84
C PHE A 196 -14.76 -41.47 -10.31
N PRO A 197 -15.58 -42.19 -9.53
CA PRO A 197 -15.69 -42.00 -8.08
C PRO A 197 -14.35 -42.17 -7.34
N GLU A 198 -13.47 -43.02 -7.86
CA GLU A 198 -12.12 -43.26 -7.36
C GLU A 198 -11.24 -41.99 -7.34
N ALA A 199 -11.55 -40.98 -8.16
CA ALA A 199 -10.80 -39.72 -8.22
C ALA A 199 -11.20 -38.72 -7.11
N ALA A 200 -12.19 -39.01 -6.27
CA ALA A 200 -12.66 -38.09 -5.23
C ALA A 200 -11.55 -37.68 -4.24
N GLY A 201 -10.79 -38.66 -3.74
CA GLY A 201 -9.68 -38.43 -2.82
C GLY A 201 -8.51 -37.67 -3.45
N LEU A 202 -8.33 -37.84 -4.76
CA LEU A 202 -7.34 -37.11 -5.55
C LEU A 202 -7.69 -35.62 -5.64
N PHE A 203 -8.94 -35.31 -5.99
CA PHE A 203 -9.40 -33.93 -6.17
C PHE A 203 -9.53 -33.15 -4.86
N ALA A 204 -9.88 -33.82 -3.75
CA ALA A 204 -9.89 -33.22 -2.43
C ALA A 204 -8.50 -32.65 -2.03
N ARG A 205 -7.42 -33.24 -2.56
CA ARG A 205 -6.04 -32.78 -2.32
C ARG A 205 -5.61 -31.63 -3.23
N LEU A 206 -6.34 -31.37 -4.31
CA LEU A 206 -6.01 -30.30 -5.27
C LEU A 206 -6.51 -28.93 -4.84
N HIS A 207 -7.35 -28.82 -3.81
CA HIS A 207 -7.84 -27.55 -3.31
C HIS A 207 -7.90 -27.52 -1.77
N PRO A 208 -7.74 -26.34 -1.13
CA PRO A 208 -7.91 -26.23 0.32
C PRO A 208 -9.35 -26.54 0.70
N SER A 209 -9.54 -27.31 1.77
CA SER A 209 -10.86 -27.62 2.33
C SER A 209 -11.51 -26.34 2.84
N SER A 210 -12.65 -25.97 2.28
CA SER A 210 -13.50 -24.90 2.79
C SER A 210 -14.33 -25.44 3.95
N LEU A 211 -13.81 -25.42 5.19
CA LEU A 211 -14.52 -25.35 6.49
C LEU A 211 -13.57 -25.66 7.68
N PRO A 212 -13.62 -24.91 8.81
CA PRO A 212 -13.16 -25.42 10.12
C PRO A 212 -14.16 -26.49 10.65
N PRO A 213 -13.73 -27.41 11.54
CA PRO A 213 -14.58 -28.49 12.01
C PRO A 213 -15.70 -27.94 12.89
N ILE A 214 -16.95 -28.03 12.41
CA ILE A 214 -18.16 -27.79 13.22
C ILE A 214 -18.59 -29.14 13.79
N GLU A 215 -18.75 -29.19 15.11
CA GLU A 215 -19.25 -30.33 15.87
C GLU A 215 -20.62 -30.81 15.35
N LEU A 216 -20.78 -32.13 15.35
CA LEU A 216 -21.96 -32.88 14.95
C LEU A 216 -23.18 -32.56 15.83
N VAL A 217 -24.29 -32.13 15.22
CA VAL A 217 -25.65 -32.38 15.73
C VAL A 217 -26.55 -32.81 14.55
N PRO A 218 -27.32 -33.92 14.66
CA PRO A 218 -28.12 -34.46 13.55
C PRO A 218 -29.63 -34.08 13.71
N PRO A 219 -30.57 -34.55 12.86
CA PRO A 219 -31.12 -33.78 11.74
C PRO A 219 -32.64 -33.58 11.82
N PHE A 220 -33.22 -32.49 11.29
CA PHE A 220 -34.68 -32.47 11.04
C PHE A 220 -35.07 -31.66 9.78
N ILE A 221 -35.51 -32.43 8.78
CA ILE A 221 -36.63 -32.24 7.82
C ILE A 221 -36.60 -31.08 6.81
N GLU A 222 -36.75 -31.49 5.54
CA GLU A 222 -36.81 -30.73 4.28
C GLU A 222 -38.29 -30.52 3.82
N PRO A 223 -38.62 -29.86 2.68
CA PRO A 223 -38.93 -28.42 2.53
C PRO A 223 -40.36 -28.16 1.96
N PRO A 224 -40.69 -26.96 1.42
CA PRO A 224 -40.79 -26.89 -0.04
C PRO A 224 -40.38 -25.56 -0.74
N VAL A 225 -39.71 -25.75 -1.89
CA VAL A 225 -39.89 -25.15 -3.24
C VAL A 225 -40.35 -23.69 -3.37
N LEU A 226 -39.49 -22.85 -3.97
CA LEU A 226 -39.90 -21.60 -4.63
C LEU A 226 -39.30 -21.47 -6.04
N LEU A 227 -40.16 -21.03 -6.95
CA LEU A 227 -40.03 -20.92 -8.40
C LEU A 227 -39.02 -19.86 -8.86
N VAL A 228 -38.34 -20.17 -9.96
CA VAL A 228 -37.54 -19.27 -10.80
C VAL A 228 -38.46 -18.47 -11.75
N PRO A 229 -38.12 -17.22 -12.08
CA PRO A 229 -38.39 -16.71 -13.42
C PRO A 229 -37.11 -16.31 -14.18
N ALA A 230 -37.14 -16.66 -15.46
CA ALA A 230 -36.13 -16.39 -16.48
C ALA A 230 -35.95 -14.89 -16.74
N ILE A 231 -34.71 -14.47 -17.04
CA ILE A 231 -34.40 -13.17 -17.62
C ILE A 231 -33.84 -13.39 -19.03
N GLN A 232 -34.53 -12.77 -19.98
CA GLN A 232 -34.25 -12.75 -21.41
C GLN A 232 -32.95 -12.01 -21.72
N SER A 233 -32.25 -12.53 -22.70
CA SER A 233 -31.12 -11.95 -23.41
C SER A 233 -31.53 -10.75 -24.26
N THR A 234 -30.85 -9.62 -24.08
CA THR A 234 -30.82 -8.53 -25.07
C THR A 234 -29.38 -8.16 -25.37
N GLU A 235 -29.02 -8.29 -26.65
CA GLU A 235 -27.76 -7.86 -27.24
C GLU A 235 -27.51 -6.37 -26.99
N VAL A 236 -26.33 -6.03 -26.49
CA VAL A 236 -25.79 -4.67 -26.52
C VAL A 236 -24.43 -4.72 -27.22
N VAL A 237 -24.41 -4.18 -28.43
CA VAL A 237 -23.28 -4.11 -29.35
C VAL A 237 -22.29 -3.00 -28.94
N GLU A 238 -21.01 -3.39 -28.88
CA GLU A 238 -19.77 -2.68 -29.26
C GLU A 238 -19.69 -1.14 -29.20
N THR A 239 -19.62 -0.57 -27.99
CA THR A 239 -19.03 0.78 -27.78
C THR A 239 -17.88 0.80 -26.76
N SER A 240 -17.74 -0.26 -25.96
CA SER A 240 -16.68 -0.42 -24.95
C SER A 240 -15.30 -0.77 -25.54
N SER A 241 -15.26 -1.51 -26.67
CA SER A 241 -14.02 -2.00 -27.28
C SER A 241 -13.18 -0.88 -27.91
N LEU A 242 -13.79 0.03 -28.66
CA LEU A 242 -13.11 1.15 -29.32
C LEU A 242 -12.48 2.14 -28.32
N LEU A 243 -13.17 2.42 -27.20
CA LEU A 243 -12.65 3.31 -26.16
C LEU A 243 -11.43 2.70 -25.44
N THR A 244 -11.40 1.37 -25.34
CA THR A 244 -10.28 0.62 -24.75
C THR A 244 -9.07 0.62 -25.68
N ILE A 245 -9.28 0.38 -26.98
CA ILE A 245 -8.24 0.42 -28.02
C ILE A 245 -7.59 1.82 -28.10
N VAL A 246 -8.38 2.90 -28.06
CA VAL A 246 -7.84 4.27 -28.08
C VAL A 246 -7.04 4.59 -26.81
N LYS A 247 -7.48 4.11 -25.65
CA LYS A 247 -6.76 4.28 -24.37
C LYS A 247 -5.44 3.49 -24.36
N GLU A 248 -5.42 2.28 -24.90
CA GLU A 248 -4.22 1.44 -25.02
C GLU A 248 -3.21 2.02 -26.01
N ARG A 249 -3.66 2.45 -27.20
CA ARG A 249 -2.79 3.10 -28.19
C ARG A 249 -2.17 4.39 -27.66
N LYS A 250 -2.95 5.20 -26.92
CA LYS A 250 -2.41 6.37 -26.23
C LYS A 250 -1.34 5.95 -25.22
N ARG A 251 -1.58 4.95 -24.36
CA ARG A 251 -0.59 4.52 -23.35
C ARG A 251 0.72 4.03 -23.96
N LEU A 252 0.67 3.29 -25.07
CA LEU A 252 1.85 2.81 -25.81
C LEU A 252 2.73 3.96 -26.30
N SER A 253 2.12 5.01 -26.88
CA SER A 253 2.88 6.18 -27.32
C SER A 253 3.41 7.05 -26.18
N HIS A 254 2.94 6.89 -24.93
CA HIS A 254 3.53 7.56 -23.76
C HIS A 254 4.81 6.84 -23.30
N SER A 255 4.79 5.51 -23.22
CA SER A 255 5.98 4.72 -22.83
C SER A 255 7.12 4.87 -23.84
N GLU A 256 6.80 4.87 -25.15
CA GLU A 256 7.81 5.05 -26.21
C GLU A 256 8.47 6.44 -26.13
N ALA A 257 7.69 7.51 -25.92
CA ALA A 257 8.22 8.86 -25.78
C ALA A 257 9.18 8.99 -24.60
N ILE A 258 8.89 8.34 -23.48
CA ILE A 258 9.75 8.34 -22.28
C ILE A 258 11.05 7.59 -22.54
N LEU A 259 11.01 6.44 -23.21
CA LEU A 259 12.20 5.67 -23.55
C LEU A 259 13.12 6.46 -24.50
N VAL A 260 12.54 7.04 -25.56
CA VAL A 260 13.27 7.87 -26.53
C VAL A 260 13.90 9.07 -25.83
N ALA A 261 13.12 9.82 -25.03
CA ALA A 261 13.62 10.97 -24.29
C ALA A 261 14.75 10.58 -23.33
N THR A 262 14.58 9.49 -22.60
CA THR A 262 15.56 9.02 -21.62
C THR A 262 16.88 8.63 -22.30
N HIS A 263 16.81 7.85 -23.38
CA HIS A 263 17.99 7.42 -24.12
C HIS A 263 18.73 8.62 -24.74
N ALA A 264 18.01 9.52 -25.41
CA ALA A 264 18.60 10.70 -26.03
C ALA A 264 19.28 11.62 -25.01
N LEU A 265 18.57 11.98 -23.93
CA LEU A 265 19.12 12.86 -22.89
C LEU A 265 20.32 12.22 -22.17
N SER A 266 20.26 10.92 -21.88
CA SER A 266 21.40 10.22 -21.29
C SER A 266 22.64 10.26 -22.19
N SER A 267 22.45 10.13 -23.51
CA SER A 267 23.52 10.24 -24.49
C SER A 267 24.15 11.64 -24.51
N TYR A 268 23.32 12.69 -24.55
CA TYR A 268 23.81 14.08 -24.55
C TYR A 268 24.56 14.44 -23.28
N VAL A 269 24.06 14.06 -22.10
CA VAL A 269 24.75 14.33 -20.83
C VAL A 269 26.13 13.63 -20.79
N ARG A 270 26.22 12.39 -21.29
CA ARG A 270 27.50 11.67 -21.42
C ARG A 270 28.46 12.33 -22.41
N GLN A 271 27.96 12.81 -23.55
CA GLN A 271 28.77 13.55 -24.53
C GLN A 271 29.38 14.84 -23.95
N LEU A 272 28.69 15.47 -22.99
CA LEU A 272 29.21 16.63 -22.24
C LEU A 272 30.20 16.24 -21.12
N GLY A 273 30.54 14.96 -20.98
CA GLY A 273 31.50 14.47 -19.99
C GLY A 273 30.92 14.30 -18.58
N HIS A 274 29.59 14.16 -18.47
CA HIS A 274 28.90 13.94 -17.20
C HIS A 274 28.19 12.60 -17.17
N GLU A 275 27.96 12.06 -15.98
CA GLU A 275 27.15 10.86 -15.82
C GLU A 275 25.76 11.23 -15.33
N CYS A 276 24.75 10.50 -15.78
CA CYS A 276 23.40 10.65 -15.28
C CYS A 276 22.74 9.29 -15.10
N PHE A 277 21.87 9.22 -14.11
CA PHE A 277 21.12 8.04 -13.74
C PHE A 277 19.65 8.41 -13.72
N LEU A 278 18.84 7.68 -14.47
CA LEU A 278 17.39 7.80 -14.39
C LEU A 278 16.95 7.43 -12.97
N ALA A 279 16.19 8.33 -12.35
CA ALA A 279 15.76 8.25 -10.97
C ALA A 279 14.33 8.80 -10.83
N GLY A 280 13.99 9.21 -9.61
CA GLY A 280 12.72 9.84 -9.29
C GLY A 280 11.60 8.86 -8.99
N THR A 281 10.44 9.44 -8.67
CA THR A 281 9.28 8.71 -8.13
C THR A 281 8.29 8.30 -9.22
N ALA A 282 8.55 8.74 -10.45
CA ALA A 282 7.76 8.39 -11.62
C ALA A 282 8.01 6.92 -12.03
N HIS A 283 7.12 6.35 -12.82
CA HIS A 283 7.20 4.93 -13.18
C HIS A 283 8.32 4.59 -14.16
N ALA A 284 8.96 5.58 -14.78
CA ALA A 284 9.97 5.39 -15.83
C ALA A 284 11.15 4.48 -15.41
N PRO A 285 11.87 4.75 -14.30
CA PRO A 285 12.97 3.87 -13.87
C PRO A 285 12.49 2.46 -13.52
N TRP A 286 11.35 2.31 -12.83
CA TRP A 286 10.80 1.00 -12.50
C TRP A 286 10.37 0.21 -13.74
N TYR A 287 9.78 0.88 -14.73
CA TYR A 287 9.37 0.29 -16.00
C TYR A 287 10.58 -0.23 -16.79
N ILE A 288 11.65 0.56 -16.88
CA ILE A 288 12.92 0.14 -17.51
C ILE A 288 13.56 -1.03 -16.77
N LEU A 289 13.42 -1.10 -15.44
CA LEU A 289 13.88 -2.24 -14.65
C LEU A 289 12.98 -3.49 -14.78
N GLY A 290 11.88 -3.43 -15.55
CA GLY A 290 10.99 -4.56 -15.83
C GLY A 290 9.71 -4.58 -14.99
N SER A 291 9.32 -3.47 -14.38
CA SER A 291 8.01 -3.34 -13.72
C SER A 291 6.88 -3.35 -14.76
N PRO A 292 5.77 -4.09 -14.53
CA PRO A 292 4.63 -4.13 -15.46
C PRO A 292 3.77 -2.86 -15.40
N VAL A 293 4.12 -1.87 -14.57
CA VAL A 293 3.35 -0.63 -14.42
C VAL A 293 3.80 0.41 -15.44
N LEU A 294 2.91 0.72 -16.39
CA LEU A 294 3.21 1.71 -17.42
C LEU A 294 3.32 3.13 -16.86
N PRO A 295 4.30 3.92 -17.34
CA PRO A 295 4.38 5.33 -17.02
C PRO A 295 3.22 6.10 -17.66
N THR A 296 2.42 6.74 -16.81
CA THR A 296 1.26 7.54 -17.22
C THR A 296 1.56 9.04 -17.31
N ASN A 297 2.68 9.49 -16.73
CA ASN A 297 3.11 10.88 -16.73
C ASN A 297 4.34 11.05 -17.64
N HIS A 298 4.33 12.07 -18.50
CA HIS A 298 5.46 12.46 -19.34
C HIS A 298 6.54 13.18 -18.53
N ARG A 299 7.11 12.51 -17.51
CA ARG A 299 8.15 13.08 -16.65
C ARG A 299 9.35 12.15 -16.59
N VAL A 300 10.53 12.71 -16.80
CA VAL A 300 11.83 12.02 -16.73
C VAL A 300 12.70 12.78 -15.73
N ASP A 301 13.17 12.08 -14.70
CA ASP A 301 13.96 12.66 -13.62
C ASP A 301 15.35 12.03 -13.62
N PHE A 302 16.41 12.86 -13.68
CA PHE A 302 17.79 12.40 -13.69
C PHE A 302 18.55 12.87 -12.46
N LEU A 303 19.30 11.96 -11.84
CA LEU A 303 20.39 12.30 -10.92
C LEU A 303 21.70 12.39 -11.71
N VAL A 304 22.39 13.53 -11.63
CA VAL A 304 23.57 13.84 -12.45
C VAL A 304 24.80 13.95 -11.57
N LEU A 305 25.84 13.20 -11.94
CA LEU A 305 27.19 13.37 -11.41
C LEU A 305 27.96 14.35 -12.31
N LEU A 306 28.00 15.59 -11.86
CA LEU A 306 28.71 16.68 -12.54
C LEU A 306 30.21 16.52 -12.33
N ARG A 307 30.97 16.62 -13.43
CA ARG A 307 32.44 16.59 -13.43
C ARG A 307 32.99 17.98 -13.72
N ASN A 308 34.28 18.19 -13.43
CA ASN A 308 35.02 19.41 -13.82
C ASN A 308 34.47 20.72 -13.21
N GLY A 309 33.92 20.66 -11.99
CA GLY A 309 33.43 21.84 -11.26
C GLY A 309 32.24 22.55 -11.90
N LYS A 310 31.55 21.91 -12.85
CA LYS A 310 30.37 22.49 -13.52
C LYS A 310 29.14 22.40 -12.62
N SER A 311 28.25 23.38 -12.74
CA SER A 311 26.98 23.43 -12.03
C SER A 311 25.85 22.80 -12.84
N LEU A 312 24.76 22.44 -12.16
CA LEU A 312 23.54 21.94 -12.80
C LEU A 312 22.92 22.97 -13.76
N ASP A 313 22.94 24.24 -13.36
CA ASP A 313 22.49 25.38 -14.17
C ASP A 313 23.30 25.51 -15.47
N TRP A 314 24.62 25.26 -15.42
CA TRP A 314 25.45 25.21 -16.62
C TRP A 314 25.02 24.10 -17.58
N LEU A 315 24.74 22.89 -17.07
CA LEU A 315 24.30 21.76 -17.89
C LEU A 315 22.96 22.06 -18.57
N GLN A 316 21.98 22.55 -17.79
CA GLN A 316 20.65 22.89 -18.29
C GLN A 316 20.72 23.97 -19.38
N ARG A 317 21.48 25.05 -19.16
CA ARG A 317 21.68 26.11 -20.16
C ARG A 317 22.38 25.59 -21.41
N THR A 318 23.32 24.67 -21.28
CA THR A 318 24.04 24.09 -22.42
C THR A 318 23.11 23.25 -23.29
N LEU A 319 22.30 22.38 -22.68
CA LEU A 319 21.29 21.58 -23.39
C LEU A 319 20.23 22.46 -24.06
N CYS A 320 19.83 23.57 -23.44
CA CYS A 320 18.92 24.53 -24.06
C CYS A 320 19.56 25.28 -25.23
N LYS A 321 20.81 25.75 -25.08
CA LYS A 321 21.56 26.42 -26.17
C LYS A 321 21.78 25.50 -27.38
N GLN A 322 21.94 24.20 -27.16
CA GLN A 322 22.05 23.20 -28.23
C GLN A 322 20.71 22.81 -28.86
N GLY A 323 19.59 23.41 -28.41
CA GLY A 323 18.25 23.09 -28.93
C GLY A 323 17.71 21.74 -28.50
N ILE A 324 18.38 21.04 -27.58
CA ILE A 324 17.97 19.72 -27.09
C ILE A 324 16.78 19.85 -26.13
N LEU A 325 16.82 20.87 -25.27
CA LEU A 325 15.76 21.17 -24.30
C LEU A 325 15.13 22.52 -24.57
N ASN A 326 13.82 22.60 -24.39
CA ASN A 326 13.07 23.85 -24.40
C ASN A 326 12.69 24.24 -22.96
N ALA A 327 13.09 25.43 -22.53
CA ALA A 327 12.73 25.98 -21.23
C ALA A 327 11.53 26.93 -21.40
N LYS A 328 10.38 26.57 -20.82
CA LYS A 328 9.18 27.43 -20.79
C LYS A 328 8.60 27.46 -19.38
N ASN A 329 8.46 28.66 -18.80
CA ASN A 329 7.98 28.89 -17.44
C ASN A 329 8.75 28.06 -16.38
N ASP A 330 10.09 28.09 -16.44
CA ASP A 330 10.99 27.32 -15.58
C ASP A 330 10.81 25.78 -15.63
N VAL A 331 10.11 25.28 -16.66
CA VAL A 331 9.97 23.84 -16.91
C VAL A 331 10.78 23.46 -18.15
N LEU A 332 11.76 22.58 -17.96
CA LEU A 332 12.52 21.96 -19.04
C LEU A 332 11.68 20.88 -19.73
N LYS A 333 11.64 20.93 -21.06
CA LYS A 333 10.91 19.98 -21.90
C LYS A 333 11.81 19.42 -23.00
N TYR A 334 11.68 18.13 -23.24
CA TYR A 334 12.25 17.44 -24.39
C TYR A 334 11.12 17.01 -25.32
N THR A 335 11.27 17.22 -26.63
CA THR A 335 10.31 16.77 -27.63
C THR A 335 10.81 15.47 -28.25
N ALA A 336 10.16 14.35 -27.90
CA ALA A 336 10.45 13.04 -28.45
C ALA A 336 9.66 12.84 -29.75
N ASN A 337 10.37 12.50 -30.82
CA ASN A 337 9.76 12.13 -32.10
C ASN A 337 9.57 10.61 -32.11
N LEU A 338 8.32 10.18 -32.31
CA LEU A 338 7.93 8.77 -32.31
C LEU A 338 7.96 8.20 -33.74
N ASN A 339 8.02 6.87 -33.83
CA ASN A 339 8.08 6.16 -35.11
C ASN A 339 6.82 6.32 -35.98
N ASP A 340 5.69 6.72 -35.37
CA ASP A 340 4.43 7.01 -36.06
C ASP A 340 4.34 8.44 -36.59
N GLY A 341 5.39 9.26 -36.42
CA GLY A 341 5.44 10.66 -36.83
C GLY A 341 4.84 11.63 -35.81
N GLU A 342 4.27 11.16 -34.69
CA GLU A 342 3.83 12.04 -33.60
C GLU A 342 5.02 12.58 -32.80
N SER A 343 4.89 13.81 -32.30
CA SER A 343 5.85 14.39 -31.36
C SER A 343 5.22 14.56 -29.98
N LYS A 344 5.94 14.16 -28.93
CA LYS A 344 5.47 14.25 -27.55
C LYS A 344 6.46 14.97 -26.65
N ASN A 345 5.92 15.84 -25.79
CA ASN A 345 6.72 16.63 -24.86
C ASN A 345 6.85 15.93 -23.51
N CYS A 346 8.09 15.63 -23.12
CA CYS A 346 8.43 15.12 -21.80
C CYS A 346 8.95 16.25 -20.91
N LYS A 347 8.40 16.40 -19.71
CA LYS A 347 8.98 17.24 -18.66
C LYS A 347 10.24 16.57 -18.14
N VAL A 348 11.33 17.31 -18.10
CA VAL A 348 12.64 16.81 -17.66
C VAL A 348 13.02 17.54 -16.38
N THR A 349 13.53 16.80 -15.39
CA THR A 349 14.22 17.40 -14.26
C THR A 349 15.60 16.79 -14.13
N PHE A 350 16.56 17.62 -13.73
CA PHE A 350 17.88 17.19 -13.34
C PHE A 350 18.08 17.59 -11.89
N GLU A 351 18.66 16.70 -11.11
CA GLU A 351 19.08 16.92 -9.75
C GLU A 351 20.53 16.47 -9.63
N GLN A 352 21.32 17.12 -8.78
CA GLN A 352 22.69 16.69 -8.56
C GLN A 352 22.68 15.40 -7.73
N LEU A 353 23.50 14.42 -8.13
CA LEU A 353 23.68 13.21 -7.35
C LEU A 353 24.17 13.58 -5.94
N PRO A 354 23.52 13.11 -4.87
CA PRO A 354 23.91 13.46 -3.51
C PRO A 354 25.31 12.93 -3.20
N SER A 355 26.02 13.63 -2.30
CA SER A 355 27.37 13.26 -1.87
C SER A 355 27.43 11.91 -1.16
N SER A 356 26.31 11.45 -0.58
CA SER A 356 26.14 10.11 -0.04
C SER A 356 24.73 9.60 -0.34
N MET A 357 24.65 8.36 -0.84
CA MET A 357 23.40 7.61 -0.99
C MET A 357 23.13 6.68 0.20
N GLY A 358 24.08 6.58 1.15
CA GLY A 358 24.04 5.61 2.26
C GLY A 358 24.29 4.15 1.86
N LEU A 359 24.59 3.90 0.58
CA LEU A 359 24.95 2.58 0.06
C LEU A 359 26.36 2.18 0.52
N ARG A 360 26.62 0.87 0.60
CA ARG A 360 27.96 0.36 0.86
C ARG A 360 28.92 0.73 -0.28
N PRO A 361 30.24 0.84 -0.01
CA PRO A 361 31.22 1.19 -1.04
C PRO A 361 31.25 0.22 -2.25
N GLU A 362 30.86 -1.04 -2.04
CA GLU A 362 30.84 -2.07 -3.08
C GLU A 362 29.59 -2.01 -3.97
N GLU A 363 28.56 -1.26 -3.57
CA GLU A 363 27.32 -1.13 -4.33
C GLU A 363 27.49 -0.14 -5.50
N PRO A 364 27.16 -0.53 -6.73
CA PRO A 364 27.26 0.37 -7.87
C PRO A 364 26.25 1.52 -7.74
N THR A 365 26.62 2.72 -8.18
CA THR A 365 25.74 3.89 -8.18
C THR A 365 24.49 3.69 -9.03
N GLY A 366 24.60 2.91 -10.10
CA GLY A 366 23.48 2.54 -10.96
C GLY A 366 23.84 1.37 -11.86
N MET A 367 22.87 0.95 -12.66
CA MET A 367 23.00 -0.13 -13.63
C MET A 367 22.56 0.32 -15.02
N VAL A 368 23.10 -0.30 -16.06
CA VAL A 368 22.73 0.01 -17.45
C VAL A 368 21.73 -1.03 -17.95
N VAL A 369 20.58 -0.59 -18.43
CA VAL A 369 19.56 -1.41 -19.09
C VAL A 369 19.28 -0.78 -20.45
N ASP A 370 19.50 -1.53 -21.54
CA ASP A 370 19.30 -1.04 -22.91
C ASP A 370 19.98 0.32 -23.20
N GLY A 371 21.21 0.51 -22.71
CA GLY A 371 21.99 1.76 -22.88
C GLY A 371 21.58 2.92 -21.96
N ILE A 372 20.52 2.74 -21.16
CA ILE A 372 20.02 3.71 -20.19
C ILE A 372 20.59 3.39 -18.82
N SER A 373 21.28 4.35 -18.20
CA SER A 373 21.75 4.23 -16.82
C SER A 373 20.59 4.52 -15.88
N VAL A 374 20.21 3.57 -15.03
CA VAL A 374 19.20 3.70 -13.97
C VAL A 374 19.92 3.68 -12.62
N ILE A 375 19.49 4.53 -11.68
CA ILE A 375 20.09 4.57 -10.33
C ILE A 375 19.91 3.23 -9.61
N ASN A 376 20.80 2.93 -8.65
CA ASN A 376 20.78 1.68 -7.88
C ASN A 376 19.34 1.36 -7.38
N PRO A 377 18.79 0.17 -7.67
CA PRO A 377 17.41 -0.17 -7.32
C PRO A 377 17.08 -0.08 -5.82
N SER A 378 18.05 -0.34 -4.95
CA SER A 378 17.90 -0.20 -3.49
C SER A 378 17.72 1.27 -3.10
N TYR A 379 18.53 2.15 -3.68
CA TYR A 379 18.39 3.60 -3.47
C TYR A 379 17.13 4.16 -4.14
N LEU A 380 16.75 3.64 -5.31
CA LEU A 380 15.50 3.98 -5.98
C LEU A 380 14.27 3.64 -5.13
N LEU A 381 14.28 2.48 -4.44
CA LEU A 381 13.23 2.14 -3.48
C LEU A 381 13.19 3.15 -2.33
N SER A 382 14.35 3.53 -1.78
CA SER A 382 14.44 4.55 -0.73
C SER A 382 13.80 5.88 -1.15
N ILE A 383 14.09 6.36 -2.38
CA ILE A 383 13.47 7.58 -2.93
C ILE A 383 11.95 7.41 -3.07
N LEU A 384 11.49 6.26 -3.57
CA LEU A 384 10.07 5.97 -3.74
C LEU A 384 9.33 5.96 -2.40
N LEU A 385 9.86 5.26 -1.40
CA LEU A 385 9.27 5.17 -0.06
C LEU A 385 9.28 6.52 0.64
N SER A 386 10.39 7.26 0.59
CA SER A 386 10.48 8.60 1.18
C SER A 386 9.48 9.55 0.53
N SER A 387 9.40 9.58 -0.81
CA SER A 387 8.46 10.45 -1.49
C SER A 387 7.02 10.11 -1.22
N VAL A 388 6.68 8.84 -1.03
CA VAL A 388 5.29 8.47 -0.78
C VAL A 388 4.93 8.69 0.69
N SER A 389 5.86 8.45 1.63
CA SER A 389 5.71 8.85 3.03
C SER A 389 5.49 10.37 3.18
N THR A 390 6.25 11.21 2.46
CA THR A 390 6.01 12.68 2.46
C THR A 390 4.66 13.10 1.88
N ARG A 391 4.02 12.27 1.05
CA ARG A 391 2.68 12.54 0.47
C ARG A 391 1.55 11.95 1.32
N GLY A 392 1.86 11.20 2.38
CA GLY A 392 0.93 10.58 3.30
C GLY A 392 0.55 9.13 2.95
N LEU A 393 0.32 8.33 3.99
CA LEU A 393 -0.30 7.00 3.95
C LEU A 393 -1.71 7.03 4.60
N PRO A 394 -2.66 6.18 4.18
CA PRO A 394 -2.54 5.13 3.16
C PRO A 394 -2.44 5.68 1.73
N MET A 395 -1.75 4.95 0.86
CA MET A 395 -1.47 5.40 -0.49
C MET A 395 -2.73 5.48 -1.36
N LYS A 396 -2.80 6.50 -2.23
CA LYS A 396 -3.77 6.49 -3.35
C LYS A 396 -3.58 5.20 -4.19
N PRO A 397 -4.64 4.64 -4.80
CA PRO A 397 -4.58 3.35 -5.51
C PRO A 397 -3.46 3.24 -6.56
N GLY A 398 -3.20 4.32 -7.31
CA GLY A 398 -2.10 4.37 -8.28
C GLY A 398 -0.72 4.28 -7.65
N THR A 399 -0.51 4.94 -6.51
CA THR A 399 0.75 4.92 -5.75
C THR A 399 0.95 3.56 -5.07
N TYR A 400 -0.11 2.98 -4.53
CA TYR A 400 -0.08 1.62 -3.97
C TYR A 400 0.38 0.59 -5.01
N LYS A 401 -0.18 0.65 -6.23
CA LYS A 401 0.22 -0.23 -7.34
C LYS A 401 1.70 -0.11 -7.66
N ASN A 402 2.28 1.09 -7.54
CA ASN A 402 3.69 1.34 -7.82
C ASN A 402 4.60 0.73 -6.78
N VAL A 403 4.32 0.99 -5.50
CA VAL A 403 5.12 0.44 -4.40
C VAL A 403 5.04 -1.08 -4.40
N SER A 404 3.84 -1.63 -4.59
CA SER A 404 3.65 -3.08 -4.72
C SER A 404 4.48 -3.65 -5.88
N ALA A 405 4.44 -3.03 -7.07
CA ALA A 405 5.20 -3.52 -8.21
C ALA A 405 6.72 -3.36 -8.05
N ALA A 406 7.19 -2.31 -7.38
CA ALA A 406 8.60 -2.11 -7.08
C ALA A 406 9.12 -3.15 -6.07
N LEU A 407 8.38 -3.39 -4.98
CA LEU A 407 8.71 -4.41 -3.99
C LEU A 407 8.74 -5.81 -4.60
N GLU A 408 7.74 -6.14 -5.43
CA GLU A 408 7.73 -7.39 -6.19
C GLU A 408 8.96 -7.49 -7.08
N LEU A 409 9.28 -6.45 -7.86
CA LEU A 409 10.43 -6.47 -8.75
C LEU A 409 11.75 -6.75 -8.01
N LEU A 410 11.96 -6.10 -6.87
CA LEU A 410 13.16 -6.26 -6.05
C LEU A 410 13.23 -7.65 -5.41
N HIS A 411 12.10 -8.17 -4.95
CA HIS A 411 11.99 -9.54 -4.45
C HIS A 411 12.36 -10.55 -5.55
N HIS A 412 11.83 -10.39 -6.77
CA HIS A 412 12.12 -11.27 -7.90
C HIS A 412 13.60 -11.22 -8.32
N ARG A 413 14.26 -10.08 -8.18
CA ARG A 413 15.70 -9.92 -8.44
C ARG A 413 16.58 -10.40 -7.28
N ASN A 414 16.00 -11.03 -6.25
CA ASN A 414 16.69 -11.45 -5.03
C ASN A 414 17.56 -10.33 -4.41
N THR A 415 17.08 -9.09 -4.53
CA THR A 415 17.80 -7.91 -4.07
C THR A 415 17.59 -7.73 -2.58
N ASN A 416 18.66 -7.88 -1.78
CA ASN A 416 18.63 -7.53 -0.37
C ASN A 416 18.86 -6.02 -0.21
N VAL A 417 17.77 -5.27 -0.34
CA VAL A 417 17.78 -3.80 -0.27
C VAL A 417 18.37 -3.33 1.04
N ARG A 418 17.97 -3.96 2.16
CA ARG A 418 18.47 -3.58 3.49
C ARG A 418 20.00 -3.75 3.60
N ALA A 419 20.55 -4.85 3.08
CA ALA A 419 21.99 -5.11 3.12
C ALA A 419 22.82 -4.18 2.23
N ALA A 420 22.22 -3.58 1.20
CA ALA A 420 22.89 -2.63 0.30
C ALA A 420 23.28 -1.32 1.01
N PHE A 421 22.63 -0.97 2.13
CA PHE A 421 22.95 0.24 2.89
C PHE A 421 24.05 -0.05 3.93
N GLY A 422 25.11 0.77 3.90
CA GLY A 422 26.22 0.74 4.85
C GLY A 422 26.15 1.84 5.91
N ASP A 423 25.41 2.93 5.62
CA ASP A 423 25.19 4.03 6.54
C ASP A 423 24.10 3.68 7.55
N ALA A 424 24.47 3.62 8.84
CA ALA A 424 23.56 3.24 9.92
C ALA A 424 22.38 4.21 10.08
N SER A 425 22.57 5.52 9.85
CA SER A 425 21.49 6.50 9.96
C SER A 425 20.48 6.34 8.84
N LYS A 426 20.96 6.11 7.61
CA LYS A 426 20.11 5.87 6.44
C LYS A 426 19.38 4.53 6.53
N LEU A 427 20.05 3.52 7.09
CA LEU A 427 19.45 2.23 7.34
C LEU A 427 18.30 2.32 8.36
N VAL A 428 18.46 3.09 9.44
CA VAL A 428 17.38 3.33 10.43
C VAL A 428 16.20 4.07 9.80
N GLU A 429 16.45 5.10 8.99
CA GLU A 429 15.41 5.82 8.23
C GLU A 429 14.63 4.86 7.30
N LEU A 430 15.35 3.97 6.61
CA LEU A 430 14.75 3.01 5.70
C LEU A 430 13.98 1.89 6.42
N ASP A 431 14.50 1.40 7.55
CA ASP A 431 13.80 0.43 8.42
C ASP A 431 12.50 1.04 8.98
N GLN A 432 12.53 2.31 9.40
CA GLN A 432 11.35 3.04 9.84
C GLN A 432 10.33 3.18 8.72
N LEU A 433 10.76 3.57 7.51
CA LEU A 433 9.88 3.63 6.34
C LEU A 433 9.26 2.25 6.06
N ALA A 434 10.04 1.17 6.02
CA ALA A 434 9.51 -0.17 5.80
C ALA A 434 8.46 -0.56 6.86
N CYS A 435 8.70 -0.25 8.14
CA CYS A 435 7.76 -0.48 9.24
C CYS A 435 6.45 0.30 9.06
N VAL A 436 6.54 1.59 8.73
CA VAL A 436 5.39 2.47 8.51
C VAL A 436 4.53 1.95 7.34
N TYR A 437 5.16 1.50 6.25
CA TYR A 437 4.44 0.91 5.12
C TYR A 437 3.75 -0.41 5.47
N VAL A 438 4.42 -1.27 6.24
CA VAL A 438 3.81 -2.54 6.69
C VAL A 438 2.69 -2.29 7.70
N ALA A 439 2.75 -1.21 8.50
CA ALA A 439 1.68 -0.83 9.40
C ALA A 439 0.43 -0.35 8.62
N ALA A 440 0.63 0.53 7.63
CA ALA A 440 -0.45 1.02 6.78
C ALA A 440 -0.99 -0.05 5.80
N HIS A 441 -0.13 -0.96 5.36
CA HIS A 441 -0.43 -2.01 4.38
C HIS A 441 0.19 -3.36 4.82
N PRO A 442 -0.45 -4.08 5.77
CA PRO A 442 0.06 -5.34 6.33
C PRO A 442 0.42 -6.40 5.28
N GLU A 443 -0.25 -6.37 4.12
CA GLU A 443 0.02 -7.24 2.99
C GLU A 443 1.44 -7.08 2.39
N PHE A 444 2.12 -5.95 2.64
CA PHE A 444 3.51 -5.77 2.22
C PHE A 444 4.53 -6.42 3.16
N ARG A 445 4.12 -6.93 4.33
CA ARG A 445 5.05 -7.55 5.30
C ARG A 445 5.93 -8.61 4.66
N GLY A 446 5.32 -9.54 3.92
CA GLY A 446 6.04 -10.60 3.22
C GLY A 446 6.99 -10.06 2.15
N LYS A 447 6.59 -8.98 1.45
CA LYS A 447 7.41 -8.39 0.37
C LYS A 447 8.63 -7.65 0.91
N PHE A 448 8.45 -6.86 1.99
CA PHE A 448 9.55 -6.21 2.69
C PHE A 448 10.49 -7.25 3.33
N ALA A 449 9.91 -8.30 3.94
CA ALA A 449 10.69 -9.41 4.48
C ALA A 449 11.63 -10.02 3.44
N ALA A 450 11.09 -10.24 2.24
CA ALA A 450 11.80 -10.90 1.18
C ALA A 450 12.89 -10.06 0.48
N ILE A 451 12.98 -8.76 0.79
CA ILE A 451 14.06 -7.87 0.34
C ILE A 451 14.98 -7.43 1.50
N GLY A 452 14.96 -8.20 2.59
CA GLY A 452 15.92 -8.10 3.68
C GLY A 452 15.48 -7.26 4.88
N PHE A 453 14.27 -6.71 4.88
CA PHE A 453 13.72 -6.10 6.09
C PHE A 453 13.24 -7.19 7.03
N SER A 454 13.27 -6.98 8.34
CA SER A 454 12.54 -7.85 9.28
C SER A 454 11.50 -6.99 9.98
N PRO A 455 10.40 -6.64 9.28
CA PRO A 455 9.27 -6.04 9.94
C PRO A 455 8.73 -7.09 10.91
N ALA A 456 9.03 -6.92 12.20
CA ALA A 456 8.65 -7.86 13.25
C ALA A 456 7.18 -8.30 13.08
N PRO A 457 6.84 -9.59 13.33
CA PRO A 457 5.46 -10.03 13.32
C PRO A 457 4.70 -9.10 14.26
N GLY A 458 3.65 -8.51 13.71
CA GLY A 458 2.97 -7.34 14.24
C GLY A 458 2.86 -7.43 15.75
N ARG A 459 3.30 -6.37 16.41
CA ARG A 459 2.73 -6.01 17.70
C ARG A 459 1.21 -6.04 17.50
N THR A 460 0.59 -7.06 18.08
CA THR A 460 -0.84 -7.18 18.23
C THR A 460 -1.36 -5.85 18.76
N LEU A 461 -2.48 -5.39 18.21
CA LEU A 461 -3.20 -4.14 18.56
C LEU A 461 -3.71 -4.10 20.02
N LEU A 462 -3.08 -4.81 20.95
CA LEU A 462 -3.48 -4.95 22.35
C LEU A 462 -2.32 -4.91 23.37
N ASP A 463 -1.06 -4.72 22.97
CA ASP A 463 -0.02 -4.35 23.94
C ASP A 463 0.16 -2.81 23.96
N PRO A 464 0.20 -2.17 25.14
CA PRO A 464 0.39 -0.73 25.25
C PRO A 464 1.65 -0.29 24.51
N LEU A 465 1.52 0.73 23.64
CA LEU A 465 2.67 1.37 23.03
C LEU A 465 3.70 1.74 24.11
N PRO A 466 5.00 1.52 23.87
CA PRO A 466 6.00 1.98 24.81
C PRO A 466 5.84 3.50 24.99
N PRO A 467 5.93 4.01 26.22
CA PRO A 467 5.79 5.42 26.52
C PRO A 467 6.70 6.25 25.62
N VAL A 468 6.09 7.16 24.86
CA VAL A 468 6.82 8.07 23.99
C VAL A 468 7.51 9.12 24.89
N ASP A 469 8.84 9.02 25.06
CA ASP A 469 9.68 9.96 25.84
C ASP A 469 10.09 11.15 24.95
N ILE A 470 9.09 11.91 24.48
CA ILE A 470 9.31 13.14 23.72
C ILE A 470 9.32 14.31 24.69
N ARG A 471 10.42 15.06 24.71
CA ARG A 471 10.48 16.36 25.39
C ARG A 471 9.64 17.38 24.62
N THR A 472 8.70 18.02 25.33
CA THR A 472 7.89 19.13 24.79
C THR A 472 8.78 20.28 24.32
N THR A 473 8.31 20.99 23.29
CA THR A 473 8.94 22.19 22.73
C THR A 473 8.44 23.49 23.35
N CYS A 474 7.45 23.42 24.25
CA CYS A 474 6.90 24.57 24.96
C CYS A 474 7.56 24.73 26.34
N GLY A 475 7.95 25.97 26.66
CA GLY A 475 8.48 26.40 27.95
C GLY A 475 7.40 26.90 28.90
N HIS A 476 7.77 27.82 29.79
CA HIS A 476 6.84 28.42 30.75
C HIS A 476 5.70 29.19 30.05
N THR A 477 4.49 28.97 30.54
CA THR A 477 3.26 29.66 30.12
C THR A 477 2.77 30.57 31.24
N PRO A 478 1.83 31.51 30.98
CA PRO A 478 1.32 32.42 32.01
C PRO A 478 0.80 31.67 33.25
N PRO A 479 1.05 32.19 34.47
CA PRO A 479 0.47 31.62 35.69
C PRO A 479 -1.05 31.84 35.69
N VAL A 480 -1.79 30.85 36.18
CA VAL A 480 -3.26 30.90 36.26
C VAL A 480 -3.68 30.43 37.64
N GLN A 481 -4.55 31.18 38.30
CA GLN A 481 -5.12 30.78 39.59
C GLN A 481 -6.34 29.89 39.38
N ILE A 482 -6.37 28.76 40.09
CA ILE A 482 -7.55 27.89 40.14
C ILE A 482 -8.69 28.65 40.85
N PRO A 483 -9.88 28.81 40.23
CA PRO A 483 -11.02 29.42 40.87
C PRO A 483 -11.43 28.67 42.14
N VAL A 484 -11.73 29.39 43.22
CA VAL A 484 -12.28 28.81 44.45
C VAL A 484 -13.59 28.06 44.13
N ILE A 485 -13.88 26.97 44.84
CA ILE A 485 -15.08 26.12 44.65
C ILE A 485 -16.39 26.93 44.56
N ALA A 486 -16.48 28.03 45.32
CA ALA A 486 -17.63 28.94 45.35
C ALA A 486 -17.75 29.84 44.10
N ALA A 487 -16.72 29.96 43.27
CA ALA A 487 -16.73 30.68 42.00
C ALA A 487 -17.19 29.78 40.84
N LYS A 488 -17.57 30.40 39.72
CA LYS A 488 -17.93 29.68 38.48
C LYS A 488 -16.71 28.88 37.99
N GLY A 489 -16.88 27.60 37.69
CA GLY A 489 -15.79 26.70 37.28
C GLY A 489 -14.98 26.09 38.44
N GLY A 490 -15.09 26.58 39.69
CA GLY A 490 -14.30 26.04 40.80
C GLY A 490 -14.61 24.57 41.14
N VAL A 491 -15.88 24.15 41.01
CA VAL A 491 -16.28 22.74 41.18
C VAL A 491 -15.63 21.80 40.15
N VAL A 492 -15.27 22.31 38.98
CA VAL A 492 -14.60 21.54 37.91
C VAL A 492 -13.18 21.21 38.34
N PHE A 493 -12.42 22.19 38.82
CA PHE A 493 -11.05 21.95 39.29
C PHE A 493 -11.00 21.13 40.57
N GLN A 494 -11.96 21.28 41.49
CA GLN A 494 -12.06 20.37 42.63
C GLN A 494 -12.33 18.93 42.20
N ALA A 495 -13.23 18.72 41.24
CA ALA A 495 -13.47 17.40 40.67
C ALA A 495 -12.19 16.81 40.05
N ALA A 496 -11.38 17.64 39.37
CA ALA A 496 -10.11 17.22 38.80
C ALA A 496 -9.08 16.84 39.87
N ILE A 497 -8.94 17.65 40.93
CA ILE A 497 -8.04 17.39 42.07
C ILE A 497 -8.40 16.05 42.72
N ASP A 498 -9.67 15.88 43.10
CA ASP A 498 -10.13 14.68 43.81
C ASP A 498 -10.00 13.43 42.94
N ALA A 499 -10.38 13.52 41.66
CA ALA A 499 -10.27 12.40 40.73
C ALA A 499 -8.81 12.00 40.48
N ILE A 500 -7.91 12.96 40.27
CA ILE A 500 -6.49 12.68 40.02
C ILE A 500 -5.82 12.10 41.26
N SER A 501 -6.16 12.57 42.46
CA SER A 501 -5.66 11.98 43.71
C SER A 501 -6.02 10.49 43.77
N LEU A 502 -7.31 10.16 43.62
CA LEU A 502 -7.78 8.77 43.66
C LEU A 502 -7.16 7.90 42.57
N LEU A 503 -7.01 8.42 41.35
CA LEU A 503 -6.38 7.68 40.25
C LEU A 503 -4.89 7.40 40.51
N ARG A 504 -4.16 8.39 41.04
CA ARG A 504 -2.73 8.24 41.38
C ARG A 504 -2.52 7.27 42.54
N ASP A 505 -3.41 7.29 43.54
CA ASP A 505 -3.38 6.35 44.68
C ASP A 505 -3.56 4.89 44.25
N SER A 506 -4.05 4.65 43.03
CA SER A 506 -4.15 3.32 42.42
C SER A 506 -3.26 3.14 41.18
N ALA A 507 -2.19 3.93 41.11
CA ALA A 507 -1.14 3.82 40.10
C ALA A 507 -1.61 4.01 38.65
N TYR A 508 -2.78 4.60 38.41
CA TYR A 508 -3.18 4.98 37.06
C TYR A 508 -2.40 6.20 36.59
N SER A 509 -1.76 6.09 35.42
CA SER A 509 -1.18 7.25 34.73
C SER A 509 -2.31 8.06 34.09
N CYS A 510 -2.45 9.32 34.50
CA CYS A 510 -3.51 10.19 34.01
C CYS A 510 -3.07 11.65 33.84
N ALA A 511 -3.76 12.36 32.96
CA ALA A 511 -3.57 13.79 32.71
C ALA A 511 -4.87 14.47 32.29
N ILE A 512 -5.06 15.72 32.69
CA ILE A 512 -6.18 16.55 32.26
C ILE A 512 -5.95 16.99 30.81
N PHE A 513 -7.00 16.93 30.01
CA PHE A 513 -7.03 17.52 28.68
C PHE A 513 -8.31 18.35 28.49
N GLY A 514 -8.60 18.76 27.25
CA GLY A 514 -9.83 19.48 26.95
C GLY A 514 -9.88 20.89 27.55
N SER A 515 -11.07 21.34 27.94
CA SER A 515 -11.29 22.75 28.30
C SER A 515 -10.62 23.17 29.62
N ALA A 516 -10.56 22.26 30.60
CA ALA A 516 -9.88 22.51 31.87
C ALA A 516 -8.36 22.67 31.68
N ALA A 517 -7.76 21.85 30.81
CA ALA A 517 -6.36 22.02 30.43
C ALA A 517 -6.13 23.36 29.71
N CYS A 518 -6.98 23.75 28.75
CA CYS A 518 -6.87 25.05 28.08
C CYS A 518 -6.83 26.21 29.08
N TYR A 519 -7.70 26.19 30.09
CA TYR A 519 -7.71 27.21 31.13
C TYR A 519 -6.38 27.26 31.90
N LEU A 520 -5.89 26.11 32.36
CA LEU A 520 -4.59 26.01 33.06
C LEU A 520 -3.39 26.36 32.17
N TYR A 521 -3.56 26.41 30.85
CA TYR A 521 -2.59 26.92 29.90
C TYR A 521 -2.69 28.43 29.63
N GLY A 522 -3.68 29.13 30.17
CA GLY A 522 -3.86 30.59 30.00
C GLY A 522 -5.01 31.00 29.09
N ASN A 523 -5.94 30.08 28.78
CA ASN A 523 -7.21 30.44 28.15
C ASN A 523 -8.15 31.05 29.21
N GLU A 524 -8.81 32.15 28.87
CA GLU A 524 -9.69 32.90 29.79
C GLU A 524 -11.04 32.20 30.01
N ARG A 525 -11.42 31.29 29.09
CA ARG A 525 -12.71 30.60 29.16
C ARG A 525 -12.70 29.55 30.27
N LEU A 526 -13.65 29.66 31.19
CA LEU A 526 -13.87 28.66 32.24
C LEU A 526 -14.39 27.33 31.66
N PRO A 527 -13.90 26.19 32.16
CA PRO A 527 -14.40 24.87 31.79
C PRO A 527 -15.77 24.60 32.43
N ASN A 528 -16.55 23.72 31.80
CA ASN A 528 -17.84 23.24 32.33
C ASN A 528 -17.76 21.79 32.85
N ASP A 529 -16.72 21.08 32.44
CA ASP A 529 -16.46 19.67 32.68
C ASP A 529 -14.95 19.43 32.80
N VAL A 530 -14.59 18.29 33.39
CA VAL A 530 -13.21 17.81 33.44
C VAL A 530 -13.06 16.66 32.46
N ASP A 531 -12.13 16.78 31.53
CA ASP A 531 -11.72 15.67 30.68
C ASP A 531 -10.38 15.11 31.20
N ILE A 532 -10.36 13.83 31.59
CA ILE A 532 -9.18 13.14 32.11
C ILE A 532 -8.81 12.01 31.17
N LEU A 533 -7.62 12.11 30.59
CA LEU A 533 -7.00 11.05 29.81
C LEU A 533 -6.34 10.06 30.77
N VAL A 534 -6.68 8.77 30.67
CA VAL A 534 -6.12 7.69 31.49
C VAL A 534 -5.43 6.68 30.58
N SER A 535 -4.18 6.33 30.92
CA SER A 535 -3.43 5.26 30.27
C SER A 535 -3.57 3.99 31.11
N SER A 536 -4.52 3.12 30.72
CA SER A 536 -4.80 1.83 31.34
C SER A 536 -5.41 0.88 30.31
N GLU A 537 -5.20 -0.43 30.50
CA GLU A 537 -5.89 -1.48 29.73
C GLU A 537 -7.35 -1.66 30.19
N GLU A 538 -7.69 -1.16 31.38
CA GLU A 538 -9.05 -1.21 31.89
C GLU A 538 -9.98 -0.26 31.15
N GLY A 539 -11.21 -0.69 30.90
CA GLY A 539 -12.22 0.15 30.26
C GLY A 539 -12.67 1.32 31.13
N ALA A 540 -13.09 2.42 30.50
CA ALA A 540 -13.52 3.64 31.18
C ALA A 540 -14.64 3.40 32.23
N GLU A 541 -15.55 2.45 32.02
CA GLU A 541 -16.61 2.14 33.00
C GLU A 541 -16.06 1.50 34.29
N VAL A 542 -14.96 0.74 34.21
CA VAL A 542 -14.28 0.17 35.38
C VAL A 542 -13.68 1.30 36.22
N ILE A 543 -12.94 2.22 35.58
CA ILE A 543 -12.32 3.37 36.24
C ILE A 543 -13.38 4.30 36.85
N LYS A 544 -14.49 4.54 36.15
CA LYS A 544 -15.63 5.29 36.71
C LYS A 544 -16.21 4.58 37.95
N GLY A 545 -16.37 3.26 37.89
CA GLY A 545 -16.82 2.44 39.01
C GLY A 545 -15.86 2.52 40.21
N TYR A 546 -14.56 2.51 39.95
CA TYR A 546 -13.52 2.71 40.95
C TYR A 546 -13.62 4.07 41.65
N LEU A 547 -13.79 5.17 40.90
CA LEU A 547 -13.94 6.51 41.50
C LEU A 547 -15.19 6.60 42.39
N VAL A 548 -16.31 6.01 41.94
CA VAL A 548 -17.55 5.96 42.75
C VAL A 548 -17.40 5.07 43.98
N SER A 549 -16.69 3.95 43.89
CA SER A 549 -16.53 3.05 45.04
C SER A 549 -15.59 3.63 46.11
N ARG A 550 -14.58 4.38 45.70
CA ARG A 550 -13.62 5.04 46.61
C ARG A 550 -14.18 6.28 47.29
N ASP A 551 -14.96 7.08 46.56
CA ASP A 551 -15.59 8.27 47.11
C ASP A 551 -17.02 8.44 46.59
N PRO A 552 -17.97 7.65 47.13
CA PRO A 552 -19.39 7.73 46.76
C PRO A 552 -20.07 9.01 47.26
N HIS A 553 -19.41 9.75 48.16
CA HIS A 553 -19.93 11.01 48.65
C HIS A 553 -19.81 12.10 47.59
N HIS A 554 -18.73 12.12 46.82
CA HIS A 554 -18.53 13.10 45.76
C HIS A 554 -18.77 12.54 44.35
N PHE A 555 -18.43 11.29 44.06
CA PHE A 555 -18.58 10.70 42.73
C PHE A 555 -19.82 9.80 42.61
N TYR A 556 -20.54 9.92 41.49
CA TYR A 556 -21.72 9.12 41.22
C TYR A 556 -22.04 9.04 39.73
N LEU A 557 -22.77 7.98 39.33
CA LEU A 557 -23.11 7.71 37.93
C LEU A 557 -24.56 8.12 37.62
N LYS A 558 -24.76 8.78 36.48
CA LYS A 558 -26.08 9.01 35.87
C LYS A 558 -26.19 8.23 34.56
N LYS A 559 -27.41 7.79 34.20
CA LYS A 559 -27.67 7.21 32.87
C LYS A 559 -27.40 8.26 31.78
N ALA A 560 -26.86 7.83 30.64
CA ALA A 560 -26.70 8.68 29.47
C ALA A 560 -28.07 9.17 28.96
N ARG A 561 -28.10 10.39 28.41
CA ARG A 561 -29.33 10.96 27.81
C ARG A 561 -29.62 10.40 26.42
N THR A 562 -28.63 9.84 25.76
CA THR A 562 -28.75 9.26 24.43
C THR A 562 -29.60 7.97 24.49
N PRO A 563 -30.70 7.87 23.73
CA PRO A 563 -31.51 6.66 23.68
C PRO A 563 -30.66 5.44 23.28
N GLY A 564 -30.79 4.34 24.02
CA GLY A 564 -30.05 3.09 23.75
C GLY A 564 -28.57 3.08 24.17
N ALA A 565 -28.02 4.18 24.70
CA ALA A 565 -26.65 4.19 25.19
C ALA A 565 -26.49 3.34 26.46
N THR A 566 -25.52 2.42 26.43
CA THR A 566 -25.21 1.50 27.53
C THR A 566 -24.22 2.08 28.55
N TYR A 567 -23.52 3.17 28.20
CA TYR A 567 -22.53 3.81 29.07
C TYR A 567 -23.17 4.71 30.15
N ARG A 568 -22.44 4.91 31.26
CA ARG A 568 -22.86 5.83 32.33
C ARG A 568 -21.98 7.08 32.35
N VAL A 569 -22.60 8.20 32.71
CA VAL A 569 -21.93 9.49 32.84
C VAL A 569 -21.49 9.66 34.28
N LEU A 570 -20.19 9.91 34.50
CA LEU A 570 -19.63 10.19 35.82
C LEU A 570 -19.85 11.67 36.16
N TRP A 571 -20.35 11.90 37.36
CA TRP A 571 -20.59 13.20 37.93
C TRP A 571 -19.87 13.34 39.26
N TYR A 572 -19.30 14.52 39.47
CA TYR A 572 -18.79 14.97 40.74
C TYR A 572 -19.79 15.93 41.37
N ARG A 573 -20.02 15.83 42.68
CA ARG A 573 -20.80 16.79 43.46
C ARG A 573 -19.99 17.29 44.64
N ASN A 574 -20.09 18.59 44.90
CA ASN A 574 -19.63 19.20 46.14
C ASN A 574 -20.83 19.76 46.89
N ARG A 575 -20.99 19.37 48.15
CA ARG A 575 -22.07 19.85 49.03
C ARG A 575 -21.46 20.76 50.08
N GLN A 576 -21.69 22.06 49.96
CA GLN A 576 -21.30 23.04 50.98
C GLN A 576 -22.51 23.41 51.83
N LYS A 577 -22.34 23.36 53.15
CA LYS A 577 -23.28 23.97 54.10
C LYS A 577 -22.92 25.45 54.23
N ILE A 578 -23.83 26.33 53.85
CA ILE A 578 -23.72 27.77 54.07
C ILE A 578 -24.71 28.12 55.20
N GLY A 579 -24.18 28.38 56.40
CA GLY A 579 -24.98 28.54 57.61
C GLY A 579 -25.64 27.23 58.08
N GLU A 580 -26.61 27.34 58.99
CA GLU A 580 -27.26 26.17 59.61
C GLU A 580 -28.30 25.47 58.71
N LYS A 581 -28.80 26.10 57.64
CA LYS A 581 -29.98 25.60 56.90
C LYS A 581 -29.85 25.48 55.38
N VAL A 582 -28.83 26.04 54.71
CA VAL A 582 -28.73 25.98 53.24
C VAL A 582 -27.58 25.10 52.80
N THR A 583 -27.90 23.97 52.15
CA THR A 583 -26.90 23.13 51.48
C THR A 583 -26.86 23.48 50.00
N VAL A 584 -25.80 24.17 49.57
CA VAL A 584 -25.55 24.44 48.14
C VAL A 584 -24.84 23.23 47.56
N THR A 585 -25.46 22.58 46.57
CA THR A 585 -24.84 21.49 45.83
C THR A 585 -24.38 21.99 44.46
N ARG A 586 -23.08 21.92 44.19
CA ARG A 586 -22.51 22.15 42.87
C ARG A 586 -22.13 20.83 42.24
N GLN A 587 -22.30 20.71 40.93
CA GLN A 587 -22.03 19.46 40.22
C GLN A 587 -21.21 19.75 38.96
N SER A 588 -20.30 18.85 38.63
CA SER A 588 -19.53 18.86 37.38
C SER A 588 -19.56 17.48 36.74
N LYS A 589 -19.54 17.43 35.41
CA LYS A 589 -19.28 16.20 34.69
C LYS A 589 -17.78 15.89 34.74
N VAL A 590 -17.44 14.62 34.84
CA VAL A 590 -16.06 14.12 34.75
C VAL A 590 -16.03 13.07 33.66
N ASP A 591 -15.30 13.35 32.58
CA ASP A 591 -15.14 12.47 31.45
C ASP A 591 -13.82 11.73 31.55
N ILE A 592 -13.92 10.41 31.78
CA ILE A 592 -12.77 9.50 31.72
C ILE A 592 -12.63 9.04 30.28
N VAL A 593 -11.51 9.38 29.66
CA VAL A 593 -11.17 8.99 28.30
C VAL A 593 -9.93 8.11 28.33
N MET A 594 -10.03 6.95 27.71
CA MET A 594 -8.91 6.02 27.61
C MET A 594 -7.98 6.46 26.49
N ALA A 595 -6.67 6.38 26.73
CA ALA A 595 -5.70 6.53 25.66
C ALA A 595 -5.97 5.55 24.50
N GLY A 596 -5.70 5.98 23.28
CA GLY A 596 -6.13 5.31 22.04
C GLY A 596 -7.56 5.66 21.60
N THR A 597 -8.43 6.13 22.52
CA THR A 597 -9.77 6.61 22.17
C THR A 597 -9.70 8.02 21.58
N MET A 598 -10.49 8.31 20.54
CA MET A 598 -10.42 9.57 19.78
C MET A 598 -9.00 9.89 19.26
N MET A 599 -8.20 8.85 19.00
CA MET A 599 -6.80 8.97 18.55
C MET A 599 -5.88 9.71 19.54
N LEU A 600 -6.29 9.87 20.80
CA LEU A 600 -5.43 10.44 21.85
C LEU A 600 -4.28 9.49 22.18
N PRO A 601 -3.07 10.01 22.43
CA PRO A 601 -1.89 9.17 22.61
C PRO A 601 -1.78 8.58 24.03
N LEU A 602 -1.01 7.50 24.14
CA LEU A 602 -0.59 6.96 25.43
C LEU A 602 0.45 7.91 26.04
N LEU A 603 0.18 8.43 27.25
CA LEU A 603 1.08 9.36 27.90
C LEU A 603 2.03 8.64 28.85
N SER A 604 3.32 8.94 28.72
CA SER A 604 4.31 8.59 29.73
C SER A 604 4.26 9.64 30.85
N SER A 605 4.63 9.25 32.08
CA SER A 605 4.75 10.22 33.18
C SER A 605 5.79 11.31 32.89
N ARG A 606 6.70 11.09 31.94
CA ARG A 606 7.71 12.07 31.50
C ARG A 606 7.18 13.07 30.47
N SER A 607 6.10 12.74 29.75
CA SER A 607 5.48 13.64 28.79
C SER A 607 4.36 14.49 29.38
N THR A 608 3.85 14.18 30.58
CA THR A 608 2.86 15.01 31.26
C THR A 608 3.46 16.30 31.81
N ILE A 609 2.75 17.40 31.68
CA ILE A 609 3.15 18.71 32.21
C ILE A 609 2.40 18.95 33.52
N VAL A 610 3.11 19.22 34.61
CA VAL A 610 2.46 19.50 35.90
C VAL A 610 2.30 21.01 36.08
N LYS A 611 1.06 21.44 36.37
CA LYS A 611 0.73 22.82 36.75
C LYS A 611 -0.26 22.84 37.89
N GLU A 612 -0.05 23.70 38.87
CA GLU A 612 -0.92 23.77 40.06
C GLU A 612 -1.15 22.38 40.67
N ALA A 613 -0.10 21.55 40.73
CA ALA A 613 -0.10 20.14 41.14
C ALA A 613 -0.92 19.16 40.27
N LEU A 614 -1.56 19.64 39.20
CA LEU A 614 -2.36 18.83 38.27
C LEU A 614 -1.52 18.40 37.05
N PRO A 615 -1.54 17.11 36.66
CA PRO A 615 -0.94 16.64 35.42
C PRO A 615 -1.81 17.04 34.23
N LEU A 616 -1.18 17.59 33.19
CA LEU A 616 -1.81 18.05 31.95
C LEU A 616 -1.19 17.34 30.75
N VAL A 617 -1.98 17.16 29.68
CA VAL A 617 -1.43 16.85 28.36
C VAL A 617 -0.50 18.00 27.90
N PRO A 618 0.57 17.71 27.14
CA PRO A 618 1.33 18.71 26.40
C PRO A 618 0.45 19.67 25.58
N LEU A 619 0.91 20.92 25.42
CA LEU A 619 0.27 21.92 24.56
C LEU A 619 0.16 21.44 23.11
N GLU A 620 1.16 20.68 22.67
CA GLU A 620 1.19 19.98 21.39
C GLU A 620 -0.06 19.12 21.17
N ILE A 621 -0.39 18.27 22.16
CA ILE A 621 -1.56 17.39 22.10
C ILE A 621 -2.84 18.21 22.18
N LEU A 622 -2.86 19.21 23.06
CA LEU A 622 -4.05 20.02 23.31
C LEU A 622 -4.49 20.83 22.08
N LEU A 623 -3.56 21.49 21.39
CA LEU A 623 -3.87 22.29 20.21
C LEU A 623 -4.42 21.42 19.07
N LEU A 624 -3.76 20.30 18.77
CA LEU A 624 -4.17 19.43 17.67
C LEU A 624 -5.52 18.74 17.96
N HIS A 625 -5.78 18.37 19.21
CA HIS A 625 -7.07 17.80 19.59
C HIS A 625 -8.20 18.84 19.56
N LYS A 626 -7.92 20.12 19.86
CA LYS A 626 -8.91 21.20 19.67
C LYS A 626 -9.24 21.43 18.20
N LEU A 627 -8.23 21.34 17.33
CA LEU A 627 -8.43 21.42 15.88
C LEU A 627 -9.27 20.25 15.36
N GLN A 628 -9.07 19.03 15.86
CA GLN A 628 -9.96 17.90 15.58
C GLN A 628 -11.40 18.20 16.04
N GLY A 629 -11.60 18.64 17.29
CA GLY A 629 -12.93 18.91 17.82
C GLY A 629 -13.73 19.93 16.99
N TRP A 630 -13.06 20.98 16.52
CA TRP A 630 -13.65 21.94 15.58
C TRP A 630 -14.10 21.26 14.28
N HIS A 631 -13.24 20.46 13.67
CA HIS A 631 -13.53 19.77 12.41
C HIS A 631 -14.69 18.77 12.56
N ASP A 632 -14.68 17.97 13.63
CA ASP A 632 -15.72 16.98 13.92
C ASP A 632 -17.07 17.66 14.14
N HIS A 633 -17.12 18.80 14.83
CA HIS A 633 -18.36 19.57 14.99
C HIS A 633 -18.81 20.26 13.69
N MET A 634 -17.89 20.72 12.84
CA MET A 634 -18.22 21.31 11.55
C MET A 634 -18.85 20.27 10.60
N THR A 635 -18.36 19.03 10.62
CA THR A 635 -18.86 17.92 9.78
C THR A 635 -20.05 17.15 10.38
N ALA A 636 -20.42 17.42 11.64
CA ALA A 636 -21.50 16.72 12.33
C ALA A 636 -22.85 16.95 11.63
N SER A 637 -23.67 15.89 11.51
CA SER A 637 -25.02 16.01 10.95
C SER A 637 -26.00 16.67 11.93
N GLU A 638 -25.71 16.65 13.23
CA GLU A 638 -26.63 17.15 14.26
C GLU A 638 -26.42 18.66 14.54
N PRO A 639 -27.49 19.50 14.41
CA PRO A 639 -27.36 20.96 14.55
C PRO A 639 -26.82 21.43 15.90
N HIS A 640 -27.12 20.70 16.98
CA HIS A 640 -26.65 21.06 18.32
C HIS A 640 -25.13 20.81 18.52
N LYS A 641 -24.53 19.91 17.73
CA LYS A 641 -23.07 19.70 17.69
C LYS A 641 -22.40 20.77 16.85
N GLN A 642 -22.97 21.10 15.68
CA GLN A 642 -22.48 22.19 14.82
C GLN A 642 -22.43 23.54 15.56
N LYS A 643 -23.43 23.84 16.42
CA LYS A 643 -23.41 25.07 17.25
C LYS A 643 -22.17 25.23 18.13
N LYS A 644 -21.46 24.13 18.45
CA LYS A 644 -20.23 24.18 19.26
C LYS A 644 -19.01 24.66 18.47
N GLN A 645 -19.05 24.64 17.14
CA GLN A 645 -17.91 25.02 16.29
C GLN A 645 -17.38 26.42 16.61
N THR A 646 -18.25 27.38 16.94
CA THR A 646 -17.84 28.76 17.26
C THR A 646 -16.98 28.81 18.52
N VAL A 647 -17.29 27.97 19.51
CA VAL A 647 -16.50 27.84 20.73
C VAL A 647 -15.15 27.18 20.42
N ASP A 648 -15.14 26.16 19.57
CA ASP A 648 -13.89 25.48 19.21
C ASP A 648 -12.95 26.38 18.40
N VAL A 649 -13.46 27.22 17.50
CA VAL A 649 -12.64 28.21 16.78
C VAL A 649 -11.96 29.16 17.76
N ALA A 650 -12.68 29.66 18.76
CA ALA A 650 -12.12 30.54 19.78
C ALA A 650 -11.05 29.82 20.62
N ASP A 651 -11.31 28.56 21.02
CA ASP A 651 -10.36 27.75 21.76
C ASP A 651 -9.10 27.43 20.94
N VAL A 652 -9.22 27.07 19.65
CA VAL A 652 -8.10 26.83 18.73
C VAL A 652 -7.26 28.11 18.59
N ARG A 653 -7.89 29.25 18.27
CA ARG A 653 -7.20 30.54 18.13
C ARG A 653 -6.45 30.93 19.40
N ARG A 654 -7.06 30.78 20.58
CA ARG A 654 -6.41 31.14 21.83
C ARG A 654 -5.27 30.19 22.16
N THR A 655 -5.47 28.89 21.99
CA THR A 655 -4.43 27.88 22.24
C THR A 655 -3.24 28.06 21.29
N LEU A 656 -3.50 28.39 20.02
CA LEU A 656 -2.47 28.70 19.03
C LEU A 656 -1.59 29.89 19.47
N LYS A 657 -2.20 30.97 19.97
CA LYS A 657 -1.46 32.12 20.51
C LYS A 657 -0.60 31.75 21.72
N ILE A 658 -1.14 30.93 22.63
CA ILE A 658 -0.39 30.44 23.81
C ILE A 658 0.82 29.61 23.35
N VAL A 659 0.65 28.73 22.36
CA VAL A 659 1.74 27.94 21.79
C VAL A 659 2.82 28.84 21.20
N LEU A 660 2.45 29.84 20.39
CA LEU A 660 3.40 30.77 19.79
C LEU A 660 4.19 31.59 20.81
N GLN A 661 3.58 31.92 21.95
CA GLN A 661 4.23 32.62 23.05
C GLN A 661 5.15 31.71 23.89
N SER A 662 4.88 30.41 23.93
CA SER A 662 5.58 29.45 24.79
C SER A 662 6.61 28.58 24.06
N ALA A 663 6.61 28.54 22.73
CA ALA A 663 7.53 27.72 21.94
C ALA A 663 9.00 28.17 22.16
N MET A 664 9.85 27.25 22.65
CA MET A 664 11.29 27.47 22.84
C MET A 664 12.06 26.88 21.65
N GLY A 665 12.90 27.69 20.99
CA GLY A 665 13.77 27.25 19.89
C GLY A 665 13.27 27.63 18.48
N THR A 666 13.76 26.92 17.45
CA THR A 666 13.40 27.20 16.06
C THR A 666 11.95 26.77 15.77
N LYS A 667 11.07 27.77 15.60
CA LYS A 667 9.61 27.65 15.44
C LYS A 667 9.13 26.58 14.43
N ARG A 668 9.93 26.28 13.40
CA ARG A 668 9.64 25.23 12.39
C ARG A 668 9.75 23.79 12.89
N SER A 669 10.30 23.54 14.07
CA SER A 669 10.41 22.20 14.66
C SER A 669 9.17 21.79 15.48
N TRP A 670 8.30 22.75 15.82
CA TRP A 670 7.14 22.52 16.69
C TRP A 670 6.15 21.52 16.08
N ALA A 671 5.73 21.71 14.83
CA ALA A 671 4.81 20.81 14.14
C ALA A 671 5.32 19.37 14.15
N ARG A 672 6.61 19.17 13.86
CA ARG A 672 7.24 17.84 13.88
C ARG A 672 7.13 17.18 15.24
N VAL A 673 7.40 17.90 16.33
CA VAL A 673 7.27 17.39 17.69
C VAL A 673 5.80 17.11 18.05
N ALA A 674 4.90 18.04 17.70
CA ALA A 674 3.49 17.90 18.02
C ALA A 674 2.86 16.67 17.34
N LEU A 675 3.20 16.45 16.07
CA LEU A 675 2.72 15.30 15.30
C LEU A 675 3.29 13.98 15.81
N SER A 676 4.52 13.97 16.30
CA SER A 676 5.15 12.76 16.83
C SER A 676 4.52 12.21 18.11
N PHE A 677 3.62 12.97 18.77
CA PHE A 677 2.76 12.42 19.82
C PHE A 677 1.68 11.48 19.28
N PHE A 678 1.28 11.61 18.01
CA PHE A 678 0.10 10.95 17.46
C PHE A 678 0.45 9.90 16.40
N GLN A 679 -0.48 8.99 16.14
CA GLN A 679 -0.38 8.02 15.04
C GLN A 679 -0.46 8.71 13.67
N GLU A 680 0.12 8.09 12.65
CA GLU A 680 0.23 8.67 11.30
C GLU A 680 -1.12 9.11 10.71
N GLU A 681 -2.18 8.32 10.93
CA GLU A 681 -3.54 8.67 10.48
C GLU A 681 -4.00 10.02 11.07
N PHE A 682 -3.77 10.24 12.35
CA PHE A 682 -4.10 11.52 13.00
C PHE A 682 -3.21 12.65 12.49
N GLN A 683 -1.94 12.38 12.21
CA GLN A 683 -1.02 13.36 11.64
C GLN A 683 -1.49 13.82 10.26
N HIS A 684 -1.93 12.90 9.40
CA HIS A 684 -2.46 13.21 8.08
C HIS A 684 -3.74 14.04 8.17
N PHE A 685 -4.72 13.60 8.98
CA PHE A 685 -5.93 14.39 9.20
C PHE A 685 -5.63 15.75 9.81
N THR A 686 -4.62 15.87 10.66
CA THR A 686 -4.18 17.16 11.21
C THR A 686 -3.71 18.09 10.10
N MET A 687 -2.91 17.61 9.14
CA MET A 687 -2.46 18.45 8.01
C MET A 687 -3.64 18.99 7.21
N ASP A 688 -4.59 18.12 6.85
CA ASP A 688 -5.78 18.53 6.11
C ASP A 688 -6.65 19.50 6.91
N ARG A 689 -6.82 19.24 8.21
CA ARG A 689 -7.56 20.13 9.12
C ARG A 689 -6.88 21.49 9.25
N VAL A 690 -5.54 21.57 9.28
CA VAL A 690 -4.81 22.85 9.30
C VAL A 690 -5.06 23.62 8.01
N LYS A 691 -4.95 22.98 6.84
CA LYS A 691 -5.23 23.64 5.54
C LYS A 691 -6.67 24.14 5.46
N LEU A 692 -7.63 23.31 5.91
CA LEU A 692 -9.03 23.67 5.95
C LEU A 692 -9.31 24.81 6.93
N PHE A 693 -8.73 24.77 8.13
CA PHE A 693 -8.85 25.83 9.13
C PHE A 693 -8.26 27.14 8.64
N CYS A 694 -7.08 27.12 8.02
CA CYS A 694 -6.46 28.32 7.44
C CYS A 694 -7.27 28.87 6.24
N SER A 695 -7.95 28.01 5.49
CA SER A 695 -8.84 28.43 4.41
C SER A 695 -10.09 29.14 4.94
N ALA A 696 -10.66 28.63 6.04
CA ALA A 696 -11.82 29.22 6.70
C ALA A 696 -11.46 30.48 7.54
N PHE A 697 -10.25 30.52 8.10
CA PHE A 697 -9.75 31.58 8.97
C PHE A 697 -8.35 32.05 8.51
N PRO A 698 -8.28 32.88 7.45
CA PRO A 698 -7.01 33.31 6.87
C PRO A 698 -6.10 34.07 7.83
N ASP A 699 -6.67 34.72 8.86
CA ASP A 699 -5.95 35.44 9.90
C ASP A 699 -5.03 34.53 10.75
N CYS A 700 -5.31 33.21 10.78
CA CYS A 700 -4.51 32.24 11.52
C CYS A 700 -3.43 31.57 10.64
N ARG A 701 -3.37 31.89 9.35
CA ARG A 701 -2.52 31.17 8.38
C ARG A 701 -1.04 31.29 8.70
N ASP A 702 -0.58 32.51 8.96
CA ASP A 702 0.82 32.76 9.26
C ASP A 702 1.21 32.08 10.57
N ASP A 703 0.35 32.11 11.59
CA ASP A 703 0.55 31.47 12.87
C ASP A 703 0.80 29.94 12.73
N TRP A 704 -0.01 29.24 11.92
CA TRP A 704 0.19 27.81 11.65
C TRP A 704 1.44 27.53 10.81
N PHE A 705 1.72 28.37 9.82
CA PHE A 705 2.95 28.28 9.02
C PHE A 705 4.19 28.47 9.89
N TRP A 706 4.14 29.39 10.86
CA TRP A 706 5.21 29.64 11.82
C TRP A 706 5.52 28.43 12.69
N LEU A 707 4.50 27.64 13.07
CA LEU A 707 4.68 26.38 13.79
C LEU A 707 5.27 25.25 12.92
N GLY A 708 5.38 25.45 11.60
CA GLY A 708 5.96 24.49 10.66
C GLY A 708 4.94 23.62 9.93
N PHE A 709 3.66 24.01 9.89
CA PHE A 709 2.64 23.32 9.10
C PHE A 709 2.56 23.86 7.66
N GLU A 710 2.16 22.99 6.74
CA GLU A 710 1.75 23.42 5.40
C GLU A 710 0.34 24.03 5.45
N VAL A 711 0.19 25.23 4.90
CA VAL A 711 -1.05 26.03 4.97
C VAL A 711 -1.66 26.32 3.58
N ALA A 712 -1.30 25.51 2.58
CA ALA A 712 -1.77 25.60 1.20
C ALA A 712 -2.01 24.20 0.62
#